data_AF-J6HY58-F1
#
_entry.id   AF-J6HY58-F1
#
_cell.length_a   1.000
_cell.length_b   1.000
_cell.length_c   1.000
_cell.angle_alpha   90.00
_cell.angle_beta   90.00
_cell.angle_gamma   90.00
#
_symmetry.space_group_name_H-M   'P 1'
#
loop_
_entity.id
_entity.type
_entity.pdbx_description
1 polymer ?
#
loop_
_entity_poly.entity_id
_entity_poly.type
_entity_poly.pdbx_seq_one_letter_code
_entity_poly.pdbx_strand_id
1 'polypeptide(L)'
;MKNYYLYLDESGSFEPQGTPNTGRASIVAGYWTEKPLSEAEAFALFQEVRASKETYAPISIEPFHGMEEYRRANLGDFIEDMVRAMFDRGMKPVVFGEGRYYDIVNSDRTYLNILADGVVKLAMELLAQTEDDVQLHVLYAWRKAMSEKELSDQKKMIAQEEYKRRIEERMALGKSRISRVAQKRLQPIDIKEGSARKLHRLMLADLVCTAVRGGRQKLDAVAREYIREQKNNILVIEDDAMEQVRRLFIENRIADAIYSWYLIYEEGRSEADCKKFHDLLAANLKAMSEKGRKLQYDILMQTMGTLIELRQSVQAKRLSERLEHDLFPFLQEIDCASDMFYFDKHFYDLTRHTHQGDTAASQREIELCNKILSQMPLPLESAGICTDYRLREIEHLKNTYSSEEALSKLGELEADLTKILAILPYIHPLAKKRENRQSDRLGKVLSSKVQVYSLLLQQGAVYSKEWGKVSDRAFEQFSQEWDKRRHAQYRTALEYWRGEYEEARHFLARSVGLGEEVSFSELLQKMLEGSVNIYGLMHYAKWMRLAFRDGDESAEEMFAAWKQAGVEERLNERDGDHIRSEVYPGCIICWDIAAIEAQKGQYKDAPFRATIQSMLKEKKNLTLYFMGLAAAADRLTFVDGKNWEKDAKELRGIVNLLKEEEMPETMRVLAEKWKDGMERLSGLSREEKKSILKSLARATPIL
;
A
#
# COMPACT_ATOMS: atom_id res chain seq x y z
N MET A 1 2.47 -29.43 -36.44
CA MET A 1 1.54 -28.44 -35.83
C MET A 1 0.24 -29.12 -35.43
N LYS A 2 -0.12 -29.10 -34.15
CA LYS A 2 -1.34 -29.67 -33.59
C LYS A 2 -2.34 -28.58 -33.23
N ASN A 3 -3.61 -28.80 -33.56
CA ASN A 3 -4.70 -27.90 -33.23
C ASN A 3 -5.54 -28.49 -32.10
N TYR A 4 -5.92 -27.65 -31.15
CA TYR A 4 -6.84 -28.01 -30.08
C TYR A 4 -7.97 -26.99 -30.02
N TYR A 5 -9.18 -27.46 -29.75
CA TYR A 5 -10.39 -26.65 -29.67
C TYR A 5 -10.98 -26.79 -28.28
N LEU A 6 -11.05 -25.68 -27.54
CA LEU A 6 -11.46 -25.61 -26.15
C LEU A 6 -12.80 -24.88 -26.05
N TYR A 7 -13.75 -25.48 -25.35
CA TYR A 7 -15.10 -24.96 -25.15
C TYR A 7 -15.34 -24.78 -23.65
N LEU A 8 -15.69 -23.57 -23.21
CA LEU A 8 -15.76 -23.21 -21.79
C LEU A 8 -17.06 -22.52 -21.44
N ASP A 9 -17.59 -22.87 -20.26
CA ASP A 9 -18.67 -22.15 -19.60
C ASP A 9 -18.31 -21.93 -18.11
N GLU A 10 -19.12 -21.13 -17.43
CA GLU A 10 -18.94 -20.79 -16.02
C GLU A 10 -20.01 -21.42 -15.14
N SER A 11 -19.65 -21.66 -13.88
CA SER A 11 -20.62 -22.04 -12.85
C SER A 11 -20.29 -21.27 -11.58
N GLY A 12 -21.30 -20.82 -10.82
CA GLY A 12 -21.15 -20.27 -9.46
C GLY A 12 -21.89 -18.96 -9.15
N SER A 13 -22.05 -18.68 -7.85
CA SER A 13 -22.41 -17.34 -7.36
C SER A 13 -21.12 -16.57 -7.09
N PHE A 14 -20.87 -15.53 -7.87
CA PHE A 14 -19.79 -14.58 -7.62
C PHE A 14 -20.41 -13.25 -7.10
N GLU A 15 -21.18 -13.33 -6.02
CA GLU A 15 -21.78 -12.15 -5.39
C GLU A 15 -20.72 -11.32 -4.62
N PRO A 16 -20.92 -10.00 -4.49
CA PRO A 16 -20.05 -9.14 -3.66
C PRO A 16 -20.18 -9.43 -2.16
N GLN A 17 -19.27 -8.87 -1.36
CA GLN A 17 -19.23 -9.02 0.11
C GLN A 17 -20.58 -8.77 0.79
N GLY A 18 -21.07 -9.77 1.53
CA GLY A 18 -22.19 -9.61 2.47
C GLY A 18 -23.21 -10.74 2.45
N THR A 19 -23.29 -11.52 1.38
CA THR A 19 -24.10 -12.75 1.33
C THR A 19 -23.25 -13.98 1.65
N PRO A 20 -23.69 -14.88 2.55
CA PRO A 20 -22.97 -16.11 2.84
C PRO A 20 -22.90 -16.95 1.57
N ASN A 21 -21.70 -17.05 0.98
CA ASN A 21 -21.46 -17.97 -0.11
C ASN A 21 -21.75 -19.37 0.43
N THR A 22 -22.68 -20.11 -0.19
CA THR A 22 -23.23 -21.39 0.33
C THR A 22 -22.24 -22.57 0.26
N GLY A 23 -20.94 -22.30 0.38
CA GLY A 23 -19.88 -23.29 0.60
C GLY A 23 -19.24 -23.90 -0.65
N ARG A 24 -19.47 -23.39 -1.87
CA ARG A 24 -18.85 -23.95 -3.11
C ARG A 24 -18.08 -22.90 -3.91
N ALA A 25 -16.77 -23.11 -4.11
CA ALA A 25 -15.87 -22.24 -4.87
C ALA A 25 -16.27 -22.07 -6.35
N SER A 26 -16.02 -20.87 -6.89
CA SER A 26 -16.28 -20.52 -8.30
C SER A 26 -15.38 -21.24 -9.30
N ILE A 27 -15.92 -21.66 -10.46
CA ILE A 27 -15.17 -22.41 -11.48
C ILE A 27 -15.55 -21.99 -12.90
N VAL A 28 -14.62 -22.20 -13.82
CA VAL A 28 -14.83 -22.23 -15.28
C VAL A 28 -14.56 -23.66 -15.73
N ALA A 29 -15.48 -24.31 -16.44
CA ALA A 29 -15.29 -25.68 -16.87
C ALA A 29 -15.86 -25.95 -18.26
N GLY A 30 -15.43 -27.05 -18.86
CA GLY A 30 -15.86 -27.43 -20.18
C GLY A 30 -15.03 -28.59 -20.72
N TYR A 31 -14.73 -28.59 -22.01
CA TYR A 31 -14.04 -29.69 -22.67
C TYR A 31 -13.18 -29.20 -23.83
N TRP A 32 -12.22 -30.02 -24.24
CA TRP A 32 -11.41 -29.78 -25.42
C TRP A 32 -11.33 -31.00 -26.34
N THR A 33 -11.08 -30.73 -27.62
CA THR A 33 -10.98 -31.73 -28.71
C THR A 33 -9.80 -31.42 -29.63
N GLU A 34 -9.28 -32.43 -30.34
CA GLU A 34 -8.21 -32.25 -31.34
C GLU A 34 -8.75 -31.84 -32.72
N LYS A 35 -10.06 -32.04 -32.94
CA LYS A 35 -10.78 -31.63 -34.15
C LYS A 35 -11.91 -30.67 -33.77
N PRO A 36 -12.25 -29.69 -34.63
CA PRO A 36 -13.32 -28.75 -34.32
C PRO A 36 -14.65 -29.52 -34.28
N LEU A 37 -15.40 -29.35 -33.19
CA LEU A 37 -16.77 -29.83 -33.12
C LEU A 37 -17.68 -28.86 -33.88
N SER A 38 -18.55 -29.38 -34.74
CA SER A 38 -19.60 -28.59 -35.39
C SER A 38 -20.84 -28.48 -34.50
N GLU A 39 -21.68 -27.47 -34.73
CA GLU A 39 -22.96 -27.32 -34.00
C GLU A 39 -23.92 -28.49 -34.28
N ALA A 40 -23.91 -29.04 -35.49
CA ALA A 40 -24.75 -30.17 -35.86
C ALA A 40 -24.33 -31.45 -35.11
N GLU A 41 -23.02 -31.70 -34.95
CA GLU A 41 -22.52 -32.83 -34.16
C GLU A 41 -22.84 -32.67 -32.67
N ALA A 42 -22.68 -31.47 -32.12
CA ALA A 42 -23.03 -31.19 -30.73
C ALA A 42 -24.54 -31.38 -30.47
N PHE A 43 -25.38 -30.94 -31.40
CA PHE A 43 -26.82 -31.14 -31.32
C PHE A 43 -27.24 -32.60 -31.48
N ALA A 44 -26.65 -33.31 -32.45
CA ALA A 44 -26.91 -34.73 -32.66
C ALA A 44 -26.59 -35.56 -31.41
N LEU A 45 -25.54 -35.21 -30.67
CA LEU A 45 -25.19 -35.87 -29.41
C LEU A 45 -26.29 -35.71 -28.35
N PHE A 46 -26.83 -34.50 -28.18
CA PHE A 46 -27.97 -34.26 -27.29
C PHE A 46 -29.21 -35.05 -27.73
N GLN A 47 -29.49 -35.14 -29.04
CA GLN A 47 -30.62 -35.91 -29.57
C GLN A 47 -30.44 -37.42 -29.32
N GLU A 48 -29.26 -37.95 -29.59
CA GLU A 48 -28.92 -39.36 -29.42
C GLU A 48 -29.09 -39.79 -27.97
N VAL A 49 -28.51 -39.04 -27.02
CA VAL A 49 -28.62 -39.39 -25.60
C VAL A 49 -30.04 -39.19 -25.11
N ARG A 50 -30.74 -38.11 -25.49
CA ARG A 50 -32.17 -37.92 -25.13
C ARG A 50 -33.07 -39.04 -25.66
N ALA A 51 -32.78 -39.57 -26.85
CA ALA A 51 -33.54 -40.68 -27.44
C ALA A 51 -33.18 -42.06 -26.84
N SER A 52 -32.05 -42.18 -26.15
CA SER A 52 -31.58 -43.46 -25.58
C SER A 52 -32.49 -44.00 -24.46
N LYS A 53 -33.20 -43.13 -23.74
CA LYS A 53 -34.15 -43.51 -22.68
C LYS A 53 -35.38 -42.59 -22.71
N GLU A 54 -36.56 -43.20 -22.70
CA GLU A 54 -37.84 -42.47 -22.71
C GLU A 54 -37.97 -41.49 -21.52
N THR A 55 -37.33 -41.82 -20.40
CA THR A 55 -37.27 -41.01 -19.18
C THR A 55 -36.56 -39.65 -19.37
N TYR A 56 -35.83 -39.44 -20.46
CA TYR A 56 -35.13 -38.19 -20.78
C TYR A 56 -35.94 -37.24 -21.67
N ALA A 57 -37.06 -37.69 -22.24
CA ALA A 57 -37.92 -36.87 -23.09
C ALA A 57 -38.31 -35.50 -22.49
N PRO A 58 -38.51 -35.33 -21.17
CA PRO A 58 -38.86 -34.03 -20.57
C PRO A 58 -37.73 -33.00 -20.44
N ILE A 59 -36.46 -33.38 -20.70
CA ILE A 59 -35.30 -32.50 -20.56
C ILE A 59 -35.16 -31.65 -21.84
N SER A 60 -35.06 -30.33 -21.69
CA SER A 60 -34.82 -29.42 -22.82
C SER A 60 -33.40 -29.56 -23.35
N ILE A 61 -33.26 -29.64 -24.68
CA ILE A 61 -31.96 -29.62 -25.38
C ILE A 61 -31.79 -28.38 -26.27
N GLU A 62 -32.83 -27.54 -26.38
CA GLU A 62 -32.86 -26.33 -27.22
C GLU A 62 -33.59 -25.17 -26.49
N PRO A 63 -32.92 -24.44 -25.58
CA PRO A 63 -31.57 -24.68 -25.08
C PRO A 63 -31.55 -25.69 -23.92
N PHE A 64 -30.41 -26.34 -23.72
CA PHE A 64 -30.07 -26.98 -22.45
C PHE A 64 -29.42 -25.96 -21.52
N HIS A 65 -29.84 -25.90 -20.26
CA HIS A 65 -29.16 -25.14 -19.20
C HIS A 65 -29.31 -25.89 -17.88
N GLY A 66 -28.21 -26.38 -17.31
CA GLY A 66 -28.21 -27.34 -16.20
C GLY A 66 -28.93 -26.84 -14.93
N MET A 67 -28.82 -25.54 -14.63
CA MET A 67 -29.56 -24.92 -13.52
C MET A 67 -31.07 -24.78 -13.77
N GLU A 68 -31.51 -24.57 -15.02
CA GLU A 68 -32.94 -24.44 -15.35
C GLU A 68 -33.61 -25.82 -15.33
N GLU A 69 -32.87 -26.87 -15.71
CA GLU A 69 -33.34 -28.26 -15.68
C GLU A 69 -33.15 -28.96 -14.32
N TYR A 70 -32.53 -28.29 -13.32
CA TYR A 70 -32.14 -28.88 -12.02
C TYR A 70 -33.28 -29.59 -11.26
N ARG A 71 -34.53 -29.18 -11.51
CA ARG A 71 -35.74 -29.74 -10.87
C ARG A 71 -36.24 -31.05 -11.51
N ARG A 72 -35.69 -31.48 -12.65
CA ARG A 72 -36.08 -32.73 -13.33
C ARG A 72 -35.54 -33.95 -12.58
N ALA A 73 -36.36 -35.00 -12.49
CA ALA A 73 -36.04 -36.21 -11.72
C ALA A 73 -34.83 -36.98 -12.30
N ASN A 74 -34.73 -37.07 -13.62
CA ASN A 74 -33.72 -37.89 -14.32
C ASN A 74 -32.53 -37.08 -14.85
N LEU A 75 -32.33 -35.85 -14.36
CA LEU A 75 -31.24 -35.00 -14.83
C LEU A 75 -29.86 -35.61 -14.51
N GLY A 76 -29.71 -36.28 -13.37
CA GLY A 76 -28.46 -36.93 -12.98
C GLY A 76 -28.00 -37.97 -13.99
N ASP A 77 -28.87 -38.94 -14.28
CA ASP A 77 -28.62 -40.02 -15.24
C ASP A 77 -28.39 -39.48 -16.66
N PHE A 78 -29.14 -38.43 -17.05
CA PHE A 78 -28.94 -37.76 -18.34
C PHE A 78 -27.55 -37.10 -18.45
N ILE A 79 -27.11 -36.40 -17.40
CA ILE A 79 -25.77 -35.79 -17.34
C ILE A 79 -24.70 -36.87 -17.40
N GLU A 80 -24.88 -37.98 -16.68
CA GLU A 80 -23.93 -39.11 -16.71
C GLU A 80 -23.79 -39.68 -18.14
N ASP A 81 -24.92 -40.03 -18.77
CA ASP A 81 -24.92 -40.61 -20.11
C ASP A 81 -24.33 -39.63 -21.15
N MET A 82 -24.62 -38.33 -21.01
CA MET A 82 -24.02 -37.28 -21.83
C MET A 82 -22.50 -37.21 -21.65
N VAL A 83 -22.00 -37.18 -20.40
CA VAL A 83 -20.56 -37.12 -20.12
C VAL A 83 -19.83 -38.36 -20.65
N ARG A 84 -20.41 -39.56 -20.47
CA ARG A 84 -19.87 -40.80 -21.05
C ARG A 84 -19.82 -40.72 -22.58
N ALA A 85 -20.93 -40.33 -23.21
CA ALA A 85 -21.03 -40.22 -24.66
C ALA A 85 -20.05 -39.17 -25.25
N MET A 86 -19.76 -38.10 -24.51
CA MET A 86 -18.73 -37.11 -24.86
C MET A 86 -17.33 -37.72 -24.80
N PHE A 87 -17.00 -38.42 -23.70
CA PHE A 87 -15.65 -38.96 -23.49
C PHE A 87 -15.33 -40.13 -24.42
N ASP A 88 -16.30 -41.00 -24.70
CA ASP A 88 -16.16 -42.09 -25.68
C ASP A 88 -15.89 -41.57 -27.10
N ARG A 89 -16.31 -40.33 -27.40
CA ARG A 89 -16.02 -39.62 -28.65
C ARG A 89 -14.69 -38.85 -28.63
N GLY A 90 -13.89 -39.02 -27.57
CA GLY A 90 -12.58 -38.42 -27.42
C GLY A 90 -12.60 -36.95 -26.95
N MET A 91 -13.74 -36.45 -26.45
CA MET A 91 -13.79 -35.13 -25.81
C MET A 91 -13.17 -35.21 -24.43
N LYS A 92 -12.24 -34.30 -24.13
CA LYS A 92 -11.50 -34.31 -22.85
C LYS A 92 -11.98 -33.19 -21.94
N PRO A 93 -12.44 -33.48 -20.72
CA PRO A 93 -12.95 -32.47 -19.79
C PRO A 93 -11.84 -31.57 -19.25
N VAL A 94 -12.17 -30.34 -18.85
CA VAL A 94 -11.25 -29.40 -18.20
C VAL A 94 -11.97 -28.51 -17.21
N VAL A 95 -11.31 -28.19 -16.09
CA VAL A 95 -11.87 -27.37 -15.01
C VAL A 95 -10.81 -26.39 -14.48
N PHE A 96 -11.09 -25.10 -14.57
CA PHE A 96 -10.30 -24.03 -13.96
C PHE A 96 -11.02 -23.55 -12.69
N GLY A 97 -10.32 -23.47 -11.55
CA GLY A 97 -10.94 -23.06 -10.30
C GLY A 97 -9.94 -22.72 -9.20
N GLU A 98 -10.42 -22.04 -8.16
CA GLU A 98 -9.62 -21.73 -6.97
C GLU A 98 -9.60 -22.93 -6.01
N GLY A 99 -8.40 -23.43 -5.66
CA GLY A 99 -8.22 -24.53 -4.72
C GLY A 99 -8.54 -24.17 -3.26
N ARG A 100 -8.70 -22.88 -2.93
CA ARG A 100 -9.04 -22.39 -1.58
C ARG A 100 -9.94 -21.15 -1.66
N TYR A 101 -10.83 -21.02 -0.66
CA TYR A 101 -11.81 -19.95 -0.52
C TYR A 101 -11.10 -18.61 -0.22
N TYR A 102 -11.02 -17.71 -1.20
CA TYR A 102 -10.59 -16.32 -0.99
C TYR A 102 -11.79 -15.38 -0.91
N ASP A 103 -11.63 -14.25 -0.20
CA ASP A 103 -12.61 -13.16 -0.20
C ASP A 103 -12.66 -12.50 -1.59
N ILE A 104 -13.77 -12.71 -2.31
CA ILE A 104 -13.99 -12.17 -3.66
C ILE A 104 -14.23 -10.65 -3.55
N VAL A 105 -13.21 -9.84 -3.84
CA VAL A 105 -13.31 -8.37 -3.88
C VAL A 105 -14.01 -7.88 -5.17
N ASN A 106 -13.84 -8.57 -6.30
CA ASN A 106 -14.50 -8.25 -7.57
C ASN A 106 -14.71 -9.51 -8.43
N SER A 107 -15.96 -9.89 -8.60
CA SER A 107 -16.39 -11.13 -9.25
C SER A 107 -16.04 -11.26 -10.73
N ASP A 108 -16.08 -10.14 -11.47
CA ASP A 108 -15.77 -10.12 -12.89
C ASP A 108 -14.27 -10.25 -13.11
N ARG A 109 -13.45 -9.60 -12.27
CA ARG A 109 -11.98 -9.74 -12.30
C ARG A 109 -11.53 -11.15 -11.92
N THR A 110 -12.13 -11.75 -10.89
CA THR A 110 -11.81 -13.12 -10.47
C THR A 110 -12.11 -14.12 -11.58
N TYR A 111 -13.28 -14.03 -12.23
CA TYR A 111 -13.61 -14.88 -13.38
C TYR A 111 -12.59 -14.72 -14.53
N LEU A 112 -12.30 -13.47 -14.92
CA LEU A 112 -11.40 -13.19 -16.04
C LEU A 112 -9.99 -13.74 -15.79
N ASN A 113 -9.52 -13.68 -14.54
CA ASN A 113 -8.25 -14.26 -14.14
C ASN A 113 -8.28 -15.80 -14.21
N ILE A 114 -9.32 -16.45 -13.65
CA ILE A 114 -9.47 -17.92 -13.70
C ILE A 114 -9.50 -18.41 -15.15
N LEU A 115 -10.25 -17.74 -16.03
CA LEU A 115 -10.33 -18.06 -17.45
C LEU A 115 -8.98 -17.89 -18.14
N ALA A 116 -8.37 -16.71 -18.05
CA ALA A 116 -7.15 -16.39 -18.78
C ALA A 116 -5.95 -17.24 -18.31
N ASP A 117 -5.74 -17.36 -17.00
CA ASP A 117 -4.64 -18.13 -16.43
C ASP A 117 -4.86 -19.63 -16.65
N GLY A 118 -6.12 -20.10 -16.59
CA GLY A 118 -6.53 -21.46 -16.93
C GLY A 118 -6.21 -21.86 -18.36
N VAL A 119 -6.58 -21.02 -19.34
CA VAL A 119 -6.32 -21.25 -20.76
C VAL A 119 -4.81 -21.32 -21.05
N VAL A 120 -4.01 -20.43 -20.46
CA VAL A 120 -2.55 -20.42 -20.67
C VAL A 120 -1.91 -21.68 -20.09
N LYS A 121 -2.28 -22.08 -18.87
CA LYS A 121 -1.74 -23.28 -18.23
C LYS A 121 -2.15 -24.56 -19.00
N LEU A 122 -3.39 -24.62 -19.53
CA LEU A 122 -3.80 -25.72 -20.42
C LEU A 122 -2.97 -25.76 -21.70
N ALA A 123 -2.72 -24.60 -22.34
CA ALA A 123 -1.88 -24.53 -23.54
C ALA A 123 -0.45 -25.04 -23.28
N MET A 124 0.11 -24.75 -22.09
CA MET A 124 1.43 -25.27 -21.69
C MET A 124 1.44 -26.78 -21.52
N GLU A 125 0.40 -27.33 -20.90
CA GLU A 125 0.28 -28.78 -20.73
C GLU A 125 0.16 -29.49 -22.08
N LEU A 126 -0.70 -29.00 -22.97
CA LEU A 126 -0.84 -29.54 -24.32
C LEU A 126 0.48 -29.47 -25.10
N LEU A 127 1.26 -28.40 -24.88
CA LEU A 127 2.59 -28.25 -25.47
C LEU A 127 3.62 -29.23 -24.89
N ALA A 128 3.51 -29.60 -23.61
CA ALA A 128 4.39 -30.57 -22.98
C ALA A 128 4.14 -32.01 -23.48
N GLN A 129 2.91 -32.30 -23.92
CA GLN A 129 2.49 -33.61 -24.43
C GLN A 129 2.91 -33.87 -25.90
N THR A 130 3.60 -32.93 -26.54
CA THR A 130 3.95 -33.03 -27.97
C THR A 130 5.26 -32.32 -28.26
N GLU A 131 5.96 -32.70 -29.33
CA GLU A 131 7.13 -31.97 -29.85
C GLU A 131 6.75 -30.95 -30.95
N ASP A 132 5.56 -31.12 -31.54
CA ASP A 132 4.97 -30.19 -32.50
C ASP A 132 4.68 -28.79 -31.93
N ASP A 133 4.52 -27.83 -32.84
CA ASP A 133 3.88 -26.54 -32.55
C ASP A 133 2.40 -26.74 -32.18
N VAL A 134 1.89 -25.93 -31.26
CA VAL A 134 0.51 -26.01 -30.75
C VAL A 134 -0.26 -24.74 -31.07
N GLN A 135 -1.47 -24.90 -31.61
CA GLN A 135 -2.46 -23.84 -31.77
C GLN A 135 -3.72 -24.20 -30.98
N LEU A 136 -4.13 -23.30 -30.09
CA LEU A 136 -5.33 -23.45 -29.27
C LEU A 136 -6.40 -22.46 -29.73
N HIS A 137 -7.57 -22.98 -30.06
CA HIS A 137 -8.78 -22.22 -30.36
C HIS A 137 -9.72 -22.30 -29.16
N VAL A 138 -10.19 -21.19 -28.65
CA VAL A 138 -11.02 -21.11 -27.45
C VAL A 138 -12.36 -20.49 -27.81
N LEU A 139 -13.45 -21.19 -27.52
CA LEU A 139 -14.82 -20.68 -27.56
C LEU A 139 -15.37 -20.65 -26.13
N TYR A 140 -15.66 -19.48 -25.59
CA TYR A 140 -16.19 -19.33 -24.23
C TYR A 140 -17.56 -18.64 -24.22
N ALA A 141 -18.39 -18.95 -23.23
CA ALA A 141 -19.68 -18.29 -23.04
C ALA A 141 -19.53 -16.89 -22.42
N TRP A 142 -20.17 -15.87 -23.02
CA TRP A 142 -20.09 -14.49 -22.54
C TRP A 142 -21.00 -14.22 -21.32
N ARG A 143 -20.41 -13.65 -20.25
CA ARG A 143 -21.08 -13.35 -18.97
C ARG A 143 -21.91 -12.05 -18.98
N LYS A 144 -22.96 -11.99 -18.14
CA LYS A 144 -23.68 -10.75 -17.78
C LYS A 144 -23.07 -10.11 -16.51
N ALA A 145 -22.86 -8.78 -16.52
CA ALA A 145 -22.32 -8.03 -15.38
C ALA A 145 -23.17 -8.19 -14.11
N MET A 146 -22.51 -8.34 -12.96
CA MET A 146 -23.15 -8.33 -11.64
C MET A 146 -22.50 -7.22 -10.80
N SER A 147 -23.04 -6.00 -10.86
CA SER A 147 -22.72 -4.97 -9.86
C SER A 147 -23.98 -4.55 -9.12
N GLU A 148 -23.92 -4.68 -7.79
CA GLU A 148 -24.89 -4.11 -6.87
C GLU A 148 -24.92 -2.58 -6.99
N LYS A 149 -26.13 -2.03 -6.93
CA LYS A 149 -26.50 -0.60 -6.99
C LYS A 149 -26.43 0.06 -8.37
N GLU A 150 -27.38 -0.29 -9.23
CA GLU A 150 -28.14 0.71 -10.00
C GLU A 150 -29.52 0.14 -10.35
N LEU A 151 -30.48 0.35 -9.44
CA LEU A 151 -31.91 0.19 -9.69
C LEU A 151 -32.36 1.31 -10.63
N SER A 152 -32.16 1.12 -11.95
CA SER A 152 -32.98 1.77 -12.99
C SER A 152 -32.85 1.00 -14.31
N ASP A 153 -33.82 0.12 -14.57
CA ASP A 153 -34.35 -0.41 -15.85
C ASP A 153 -33.49 -0.58 -17.13
N GLN A 154 -32.17 -0.54 -17.10
CA GLN A 154 -31.33 -0.94 -18.25
C GLN A 154 -30.14 -1.78 -17.80
N LYS A 155 -30.25 -3.09 -18.06
CA LYS A 155 -29.17 -4.10 -17.94
C LYS A 155 -27.95 -3.66 -18.78
N LYS A 156 -26.97 -3.01 -18.18
CA LYS A 156 -25.71 -2.67 -18.87
C LYS A 156 -24.76 -3.86 -18.83
N MET A 157 -24.41 -4.37 -20.01
CA MET A 157 -23.36 -5.37 -20.19
C MET A 157 -21.99 -4.73 -19.91
N ILE A 158 -20.98 -5.50 -19.47
CA ILE A 158 -19.58 -5.05 -19.60
C ILE A 158 -19.37 -4.75 -21.09
N ALA A 159 -18.74 -3.62 -21.42
CA ALA A 159 -18.40 -3.33 -22.81
C ALA A 159 -17.54 -4.49 -23.35
N GLN A 160 -18.06 -5.18 -24.36
CA GLN A 160 -17.49 -6.40 -24.96
C GLN A 160 -16.01 -6.24 -25.32
N GLU A 161 -15.63 -5.05 -25.81
CA GLU A 161 -14.25 -4.69 -26.13
C GLU A 161 -13.33 -4.61 -24.91
N GLU A 162 -13.81 -4.10 -23.77
CA GLU A 162 -13.01 -4.03 -22.54
C GLU A 162 -12.79 -5.43 -21.96
N TYR A 163 -13.80 -6.29 -22.05
CA TYR A 163 -13.74 -7.67 -21.61
C TYR A 163 -12.71 -8.48 -22.41
N LYS A 164 -12.78 -8.40 -23.75
CA LYS A 164 -11.84 -9.03 -24.66
C LYS A 164 -10.42 -8.52 -24.45
N ARG A 165 -10.23 -7.20 -24.38
CA ARG A 165 -8.93 -6.57 -24.14
C ARG A 165 -8.27 -7.08 -22.86
N ARG A 166 -9.03 -7.22 -21.76
CA ARG A 166 -8.49 -7.71 -20.48
C ARG A 166 -8.07 -9.18 -20.54
N ILE A 167 -8.81 -10.03 -21.24
CA ILE A 167 -8.43 -11.43 -21.46
C ILE A 167 -7.14 -11.48 -22.29
N GLU A 168 -7.06 -10.72 -23.38
CA GLU A 168 -5.89 -10.66 -24.26
C GLU A 168 -4.65 -10.14 -23.54
N GLU A 169 -4.76 -9.05 -22.77
CA GLU A 169 -3.66 -8.50 -21.95
C GLU A 169 -3.17 -9.54 -20.93
N ARG A 170 -4.08 -10.22 -20.25
CA ARG A 170 -3.73 -11.21 -19.22
C ARG A 170 -3.09 -12.46 -19.83
N MET A 171 -3.62 -12.95 -20.95
CA MET A 171 -3.02 -14.07 -21.68
C MET A 171 -1.65 -13.71 -22.26
N ALA A 172 -1.47 -12.48 -22.75
CA ALA A 172 -0.16 -11.99 -23.21
C ALA A 172 0.86 -11.94 -22.06
N LEU A 173 0.46 -11.47 -20.88
CA LEU A 173 1.26 -11.53 -19.66
C LEU A 173 1.55 -12.97 -19.21
N GLY A 174 0.59 -13.88 -19.34
CA GLY A 174 0.79 -15.31 -19.07
C GLY A 174 1.82 -15.94 -20.01
N LYS A 175 1.73 -15.63 -21.31
CA LYS A 175 2.64 -16.11 -22.36
C LYS A 175 4.05 -15.56 -22.24
N SER A 176 4.22 -14.28 -21.88
CA SER A 176 5.54 -13.65 -21.74
C SER A 176 6.41 -14.31 -20.66
N ARG A 177 5.78 -15.06 -19.75
CA ARG A 177 6.40 -15.76 -18.63
C ARG A 177 6.69 -17.25 -18.91
N ILE A 178 6.55 -17.69 -20.16
CA ILE A 178 6.89 -19.04 -20.65
C ILE A 178 8.29 -19.02 -21.29
N SER A 179 9.03 -20.13 -21.28
CA SER A 179 10.36 -20.20 -21.89
C SER A 179 10.33 -19.80 -23.37
N ARG A 180 11.41 -19.15 -23.85
CA ARG A 180 11.50 -18.67 -25.25
C ARG A 180 11.37 -19.80 -26.28
N VAL A 181 11.71 -21.04 -25.91
CA VAL A 181 11.52 -22.24 -26.74
C VAL A 181 10.05 -22.61 -26.84
N ALA A 182 9.33 -22.64 -25.70
CA ALA A 182 7.90 -22.92 -25.69
C ALA A 182 7.06 -21.79 -26.30
N GLN A 183 7.46 -20.52 -26.15
CA GLN A 183 6.83 -19.38 -26.82
C GLN A 183 6.90 -19.47 -28.35
N LYS A 184 7.98 -20.02 -28.91
CA LYS A 184 8.13 -20.20 -30.37
C LYS A 184 7.21 -21.30 -30.91
N ARG A 185 6.96 -22.33 -30.10
CA ARG A 185 6.14 -23.49 -30.46
C ARG A 185 4.65 -23.26 -30.19
N LEU A 186 4.30 -22.34 -29.29
CA LEU A 186 2.92 -21.97 -29.01
C LEU A 186 2.46 -20.82 -29.92
N GLN A 187 1.57 -21.13 -30.86
CA GLN A 187 0.98 -20.12 -31.74
C GLN A 187 0.06 -19.15 -30.95
N PRO A 188 -0.29 -17.98 -31.53
CA PRO A 188 -1.32 -17.12 -30.97
C PRO A 188 -2.59 -17.92 -30.62
N ILE A 189 -3.14 -17.69 -29.43
CA ILE A 189 -4.35 -18.40 -29.00
C ILE A 189 -5.52 -17.65 -29.64
N ASP A 190 -6.32 -18.35 -30.44
CA ASP A 190 -7.50 -17.79 -31.12
C ASP A 190 -8.67 -17.85 -30.16
N ILE A 191 -9.14 -16.69 -29.66
CA ILE A 191 -10.22 -16.62 -28.68
C ILE A 191 -11.48 -16.02 -29.30
N LYS A 192 -12.60 -16.71 -29.12
CA LYS A 192 -13.92 -16.32 -29.58
C LYS A 192 -14.93 -16.47 -28.46
N GLU A 193 -15.89 -15.56 -28.44
CA GLU A 193 -17.01 -15.61 -27.51
C GLU A 193 -18.27 -16.18 -28.19
N GLY A 194 -19.18 -16.71 -27.39
CA GLY A 194 -20.47 -17.21 -27.82
C GLY A 194 -21.51 -17.17 -26.71
N SER A 195 -22.68 -17.77 -26.96
CA SER A 195 -23.76 -17.87 -25.98
C SER A 195 -24.15 -19.32 -25.75
N ALA A 196 -24.07 -19.77 -24.50
CA ALA A 196 -24.53 -21.08 -24.06
C ALA A 196 -26.05 -21.30 -24.25
N ARG A 197 -26.82 -20.25 -24.61
CA ARG A 197 -28.24 -20.39 -24.98
C ARG A 197 -28.49 -20.57 -26.48
N LYS A 198 -27.47 -20.38 -27.31
CA LYS A 198 -27.59 -20.43 -28.78
C LYS A 198 -26.71 -21.49 -29.43
N LEU A 199 -25.58 -21.81 -28.81
CA LEU A 199 -24.58 -22.74 -29.35
C LEU A 199 -24.59 -24.03 -28.54
N HIS A 200 -24.91 -25.16 -29.18
CA HIS A 200 -24.94 -26.48 -28.56
C HIS A 200 -23.56 -26.89 -28.06
N ARG A 201 -22.49 -26.42 -28.72
CA ARG A 201 -21.11 -26.65 -28.25
C ARG A 201 -20.85 -26.04 -26.87
N LEU A 202 -21.45 -24.89 -26.58
CA LEU A 202 -21.37 -24.25 -25.27
C LEU A 202 -22.39 -24.84 -24.29
N MET A 203 -23.54 -25.33 -24.74
CA MET A 203 -24.45 -26.12 -23.89
C MET A 203 -23.81 -27.42 -23.38
N LEU A 204 -22.95 -28.06 -24.18
CA LEU A 204 -22.13 -29.18 -23.71
C LEU A 204 -21.11 -28.74 -22.64
N ALA A 205 -20.58 -27.52 -22.72
CA ALA A 205 -19.68 -26.98 -21.69
C ALA A 205 -20.42 -26.65 -20.40
N ASP A 206 -21.65 -26.10 -20.49
CA ASP A 206 -22.57 -25.93 -19.35
C ASP A 206 -22.91 -27.28 -18.69
N LEU A 207 -23.11 -28.33 -19.49
CA LEU A 207 -23.36 -29.68 -19.00
C LEU A 207 -22.16 -30.21 -18.21
N VAL A 208 -20.93 -30.02 -18.70
CA VAL A 208 -19.71 -30.36 -17.96
C VAL A 208 -19.61 -29.54 -16.67
N CYS A 209 -19.83 -28.23 -16.72
CA CYS A 209 -19.90 -27.35 -15.54
C CYS A 209 -20.90 -27.86 -14.49
N THR A 210 -22.07 -28.29 -14.96
CA THR A 210 -23.12 -28.85 -14.11
C THR A 210 -22.70 -30.19 -13.54
N ALA A 211 -22.09 -31.08 -14.32
CA ALA A 211 -21.60 -32.37 -13.85
C ALA A 211 -20.54 -32.23 -12.75
N VAL A 212 -19.60 -31.29 -12.91
CA VAL A 212 -18.51 -31.09 -11.94
C VAL A 212 -18.92 -30.27 -10.72
N ARG A 213 -19.99 -29.44 -10.81
CA ARG A 213 -20.45 -28.58 -9.71
C ARG A 213 -21.97 -28.53 -9.50
N GLY A 214 -22.72 -27.97 -10.46
CA GLY A 214 -24.13 -27.57 -10.29
C GLY A 214 -25.07 -28.72 -9.94
N GLY A 215 -24.88 -29.88 -10.59
CA GLY A 215 -25.66 -31.11 -10.51
C GLY A 215 -24.99 -32.26 -9.76
N ARG A 216 -23.82 -32.07 -9.13
CA ARG A 216 -23.04 -33.16 -8.49
C ARG A 216 -23.83 -33.95 -7.43
N GLN A 217 -24.81 -33.34 -6.79
CA GLN A 217 -25.71 -34.00 -5.81
C GLN A 217 -26.80 -34.87 -6.46
N LYS A 218 -27.09 -34.67 -7.76
CA LYS A 218 -28.03 -35.48 -8.55
C LYS A 218 -27.36 -36.68 -9.20
N LEU A 219 -26.03 -36.67 -9.30
CA LEU A 219 -25.24 -37.80 -9.77
C LEU A 219 -25.17 -38.89 -8.68
N ASP A 220 -25.34 -40.15 -9.07
CA ASP A 220 -25.16 -41.27 -8.15
C ASP A 220 -23.67 -41.43 -7.75
N ALA A 221 -23.36 -42.42 -6.92
CA ALA A 221 -21.99 -42.64 -6.46
C ALA A 221 -21.06 -43.13 -7.58
N VAL A 222 -21.57 -43.89 -8.55
CA VAL A 222 -20.80 -44.49 -9.64
C VAL A 222 -20.43 -43.45 -10.69
N ALA A 223 -21.39 -42.59 -11.08
CA ALA A 223 -21.19 -41.45 -11.96
C ALA A 223 -20.20 -40.45 -11.37
N ARG A 224 -20.30 -40.18 -10.06
CA ARG A 224 -19.35 -39.31 -9.34
C ARG A 224 -17.95 -39.88 -9.33
N GLU A 225 -17.81 -41.19 -9.14
CA GLU A 225 -16.52 -41.86 -9.16
C GLU A 225 -15.93 -41.88 -10.57
N TYR A 226 -16.73 -42.17 -11.61
CA TYR A 226 -16.28 -42.11 -13.00
C TYR A 226 -15.76 -40.71 -13.39
N ILE A 227 -16.50 -39.65 -13.08
CA ILE A 227 -16.04 -38.26 -13.31
C ILE A 227 -14.77 -37.95 -12.47
N ARG A 228 -14.65 -38.53 -11.26
CA ARG A 228 -13.47 -38.38 -10.40
C ARG A 228 -12.27 -39.16 -10.91
N GLU A 229 -12.42 -40.36 -11.47
CA GLU A 229 -11.35 -41.17 -12.06
C GLU A 229 -10.79 -40.51 -13.33
N GLN A 230 -11.64 -39.76 -14.04
CA GLN A 230 -11.20 -38.86 -15.10
C GLN A 230 -10.45 -37.62 -14.57
N LYS A 231 -10.23 -37.45 -13.25
CA LYS A 231 -9.39 -36.35 -12.70
C LYS A 231 -7.99 -36.29 -13.29
N ASN A 232 -7.43 -37.44 -13.70
CA ASN A 232 -6.12 -37.46 -14.35
C ASN A 232 -6.16 -36.95 -15.81
N ASN A 233 -7.36 -36.86 -16.40
CA ASN A 233 -7.64 -36.26 -17.71
C ASN A 233 -8.28 -34.85 -17.60
N ILE A 234 -8.77 -34.48 -16.41
CA ILE A 234 -9.25 -33.14 -16.07
C ILE A 234 -8.06 -32.31 -15.61
N LEU A 235 -7.61 -31.35 -16.41
CA LEU A 235 -6.65 -30.37 -15.92
C LEU A 235 -7.33 -29.47 -14.90
N VAL A 236 -7.09 -29.73 -13.61
CA VAL A 236 -7.41 -28.81 -12.52
C VAL A 236 -6.21 -27.90 -12.32
N ILE A 237 -6.36 -26.67 -12.78
CA ILE A 237 -5.34 -25.64 -12.60
C ILE A 237 -5.62 -24.96 -11.27
N GLU A 238 -5.09 -25.54 -10.19
CA GLU A 238 -5.11 -24.90 -8.87
C GLU A 238 -3.99 -23.85 -8.82
N ASP A 239 -4.32 -22.67 -8.31
CA ASP A 239 -3.32 -21.65 -7.96
C ASP A 239 -2.72 -22.00 -6.59
N ASP A 240 -2.00 -23.12 -6.51
CA ASP A 240 -1.31 -23.52 -5.27
C ASP A 240 -0.26 -22.45 -4.94
N ALA A 241 -0.37 -21.85 -3.76
CA ALA A 241 0.60 -20.90 -3.24
C ALA A 241 2.03 -21.46 -3.32
N MET A 242 2.18 -22.76 -3.08
CA MET A 242 3.47 -23.43 -3.21
C MET A 242 3.96 -23.52 -4.67
N GLU A 243 3.07 -23.65 -5.64
CA GLU A 243 3.45 -23.67 -7.05
C GLU A 243 3.83 -22.27 -7.55
N GLN A 244 3.12 -21.23 -7.10
CA GLN A 244 3.50 -19.85 -7.40
C GLN A 244 4.86 -19.50 -6.80
N VAL A 245 5.10 -19.91 -5.56
CA VAL A 245 6.38 -19.72 -4.88
C VAL A 245 7.49 -20.54 -5.55
N ARG A 246 7.24 -21.80 -5.93
CA ARG A 246 8.17 -22.63 -6.73
C ARG A 246 8.54 -21.96 -8.04
N ARG A 247 7.55 -21.38 -8.75
CA ARG A 247 7.79 -20.63 -9.98
C ARG A 247 8.72 -19.45 -9.76
N LEU A 248 8.50 -18.67 -8.70
CA LEU A 248 9.37 -17.53 -8.36
C LEU A 248 10.81 -17.98 -8.05
N PHE A 249 10.97 -19.15 -7.41
CA PHE A 249 12.30 -19.77 -7.24
C PHE A 249 12.95 -20.14 -8.59
N ILE A 250 12.21 -20.76 -9.51
CA ILE A 250 12.71 -21.12 -10.86
C ILE A 250 13.10 -19.86 -11.66
N GLU A 251 12.33 -18.77 -11.51
CA GLU A 251 12.60 -17.48 -12.15
C GLU A 251 13.74 -16.69 -11.48
N ASN A 252 14.35 -17.23 -10.42
CA ASN A 252 15.38 -16.57 -9.61
C ASN A 252 14.90 -15.25 -8.97
N ARG A 253 13.62 -15.20 -8.63
CA ARG A 253 12.93 -14.08 -7.98
C ARG A 253 12.68 -14.41 -6.51
N ILE A 254 13.77 -14.64 -5.78
CA ILE A 254 13.75 -15.12 -4.39
C ILE A 254 13.12 -14.10 -3.46
N ALA A 255 13.42 -12.81 -3.64
CA ALA A 255 12.83 -11.72 -2.87
C ALA A 255 11.29 -11.71 -2.98
N ASP A 256 10.77 -11.87 -4.20
CA ASP A 256 9.33 -11.92 -4.46
C ASP A 256 8.70 -13.19 -3.88
N ALA A 257 9.42 -14.32 -3.91
CA ALA A 257 8.97 -15.57 -3.29
C ALA A 257 8.82 -15.41 -1.78
N ILE A 258 9.82 -14.81 -1.12
CA ILE A 258 9.81 -14.51 0.31
C ILE A 258 8.67 -13.54 0.65
N TYR A 259 8.55 -12.44 -0.09
CA TYR A 259 7.47 -11.46 0.09
C TYR A 259 6.09 -12.10 -0.03
N SER A 260 5.87 -12.89 -1.09
CA SER A 260 4.59 -13.55 -1.33
C SER A 260 4.27 -14.58 -0.26
N TRP A 261 5.27 -15.37 0.16
CA TRP A 261 5.11 -16.34 1.23
C TRP A 261 4.71 -15.70 2.56
N TYR A 262 5.32 -14.57 2.92
CA TYR A 262 5.08 -13.93 4.22
C TYR A 262 3.89 -12.98 4.25
N LEU A 263 3.50 -12.35 3.14
CA LEU A 263 2.39 -11.39 3.14
C LEU A 263 1.15 -11.83 2.38
N ILE A 264 1.30 -12.63 1.32
CA ILE A 264 0.17 -13.01 0.44
C ILE A 264 -0.39 -14.37 0.86
N TYR A 265 0.46 -15.34 1.13
CA TYR A 265 0.07 -16.73 1.39
C TYR A 265 0.12 -17.12 2.86
N GLU A 266 0.02 -16.14 3.77
CA GLU A 266 0.24 -16.40 5.19
C GLU A 266 -0.85 -17.30 5.81
N GLU A 267 -2.09 -17.12 5.40
CA GLU A 267 -3.25 -17.80 5.96
C GLU A 267 -3.44 -19.19 5.34
N GLY A 268 -3.59 -20.23 6.18
CA GLY A 268 -3.80 -21.61 5.73
C GLY A 268 -2.52 -22.39 5.39
N ARG A 269 -1.35 -21.93 5.82
CA ARG A 269 -0.08 -22.70 5.69
C ARG A 269 -0.09 -23.91 6.61
N SER A 270 0.21 -25.09 6.07
CA SER A 270 0.52 -26.26 6.89
C SER A 270 2.00 -26.25 7.29
N GLU A 271 2.37 -26.91 8.39
CA GLU A 271 3.78 -27.12 8.75
C GLU A 271 4.58 -27.78 7.62
N ALA A 272 3.94 -28.68 6.88
CA ALA A 272 4.54 -29.33 5.72
C ALA A 272 4.84 -28.34 4.59
N ASP A 273 4.00 -27.33 4.37
CA ASP A 273 4.24 -26.31 3.35
C ASP A 273 5.32 -25.32 3.77
N CYS A 274 5.37 -24.94 5.06
CA CYS A 274 6.49 -24.17 5.62
C CYS A 274 7.81 -24.88 5.42
N LYS A 275 7.87 -26.18 5.76
CA LYS A 275 9.07 -26.98 5.54
C LYS A 275 9.47 -27.03 4.07
N LYS A 276 8.53 -27.29 3.15
CA LYS A 276 8.82 -27.27 1.70
C LYS A 276 9.33 -25.92 1.22
N PHE A 277 8.77 -24.82 1.71
CA PHE A 277 9.22 -23.48 1.38
C PHE A 277 10.67 -23.26 1.83
N HIS A 278 10.97 -23.56 3.10
CA HIS A 278 12.32 -23.44 3.64
C HIS A 278 13.31 -24.35 2.92
N ASP A 279 12.94 -25.59 2.60
CA ASP A 279 13.79 -26.51 1.82
C ASP A 279 14.13 -25.92 0.44
N LEU A 280 13.14 -25.36 -0.27
CA LEU A 280 13.35 -24.69 -1.56
C LEU A 280 14.20 -23.43 -1.41
N LEU A 281 13.95 -22.63 -0.39
CA LEU A 281 14.69 -21.41 -0.10
C LEU A 281 16.16 -21.71 0.19
N ALA A 282 16.44 -22.72 1.04
CA ALA A 282 17.79 -23.18 1.33
C ALA A 282 18.51 -23.63 0.07
N ALA A 283 17.88 -24.47 -0.75
CA ALA A 283 18.48 -24.98 -1.98
C ALA A 283 18.88 -23.84 -2.94
N ASN A 284 18.00 -22.86 -3.11
CA ASN A 284 18.27 -21.71 -3.99
C ASN A 284 19.34 -20.79 -3.39
N LEU A 285 19.23 -20.39 -2.12
CA LEU A 285 20.18 -19.47 -1.50
C LEU A 285 21.61 -20.05 -1.41
N LYS A 286 21.75 -21.35 -1.12
CA LYS A 286 23.06 -22.02 -1.09
C LYS A 286 23.68 -22.15 -2.48
N ALA A 287 22.87 -22.30 -3.52
CA ALA A 287 23.33 -22.33 -4.90
C ALA A 287 23.72 -20.95 -5.44
N MET A 288 23.25 -19.86 -4.83
CA MET A 288 23.59 -18.50 -5.21
C MET A 288 24.97 -18.08 -4.71
N SER A 289 25.60 -17.16 -5.45
CA SER A 289 26.76 -16.41 -4.93
C SER A 289 26.34 -15.44 -3.83
N GLU A 290 27.29 -15.03 -2.99
CA GLU A 290 27.08 -14.01 -1.95
C GLU A 290 26.51 -12.70 -2.54
N LYS A 291 27.05 -12.24 -3.68
CA LYS A 291 26.52 -11.06 -4.39
C LYS A 291 25.08 -11.27 -4.87
N GLY A 292 24.75 -12.47 -5.32
CA GLY A 292 23.40 -12.83 -5.73
C GLY A 292 22.41 -12.81 -4.57
N ARG A 293 22.80 -13.35 -3.41
CA ARG A 293 21.99 -13.29 -2.18
C ARG A 293 21.78 -11.85 -1.73
N LYS A 294 22.86 -11.05 -1.68
CA LYS A 294 22.79 -9.63 -1.32
C LYS A 294 21.76 -8.88 -2.17
N LEU A 295 21.78 -9.06 -3.49
CA LEU A 295 20.81 -8.44 -4.38
C LEU A 295 19.36 -8.81 -4.04
N GLN A 296 19.07 -10.07 -3.69
CA GLN A 296 17.72 -10.49 -3.32
C GLN A 296 17.28 -9.86 -1.98
N TYR A 297 18.20 -9.74 -1.02
CA TYR A 297 17.95 -9.04 0.24
C TYR A 297 17.67 -7.55 0.01
N ASP A 298 18.47 -6.90 -0.83
CA ASP A 298 18.28 -5.48 -1.20
C ASP A 298 16.90 -5.26 -1.84
N ILE A 299 16.45 -6.14 -2.75
CA ILE A 299 15.11 -6.06 -3.38
C ILE A 299 13.99 -6.20 -2.34
N LEU A 300 14.13 -7.15 -1.40
CA LEU A 300 13.15 -7.37 -0.34
C LEU A 300 13.06 -6.16 0.60
N MET A 301 14.18 -5.52 0.91
CA MET A 301 14.25 -4.31 1.72
C MET A 301 13.69 -3.08 0.99
N GLN A 302 13.94 -2.94 -0.32
CA GLN A 302 13.28 -1.92 -1.15
C GLN A 302 11.75 -2.07 -1.16
N THR A 303 11.27 -3.32 -1.13
CA THR A 303 9.83 -3.61 -1.02
C THR A 303 9.29 -3.14 0.34
N MET A 304 10.00 -3.41 1.43
CA MET A 304 9.66 -2.88 2.76
C MET A 304 9.65 -1.34 2.78
N GLY A 305 10.64 -0.69 2.15
CA GLY A 305 10.68 0.76 1.97
C GLY A 305 9.46 1.30 1.24
N THR A 306 9.05 0.63 0.14
CA THR A 306 7.89 1.00 -0.65
C THR A 306 6.59 0.92 0.16
N LEU A 307 6.42 -0.13 0.97
CA LEU A 307 5.26 -0.25 1.87
C LEU A 307 5.19 0.94 2.85
N ILE A 308 6.34 1.36 3.38
CA ILE A 308 6.40 2.49 4.31
C ILE A 308 6.10 3.82 3.60
N GLU A 309 6.62 4.03 2.39
CA GLU A 309 6.35 5.22 1.58
C GLU A 309 4.86 5.34 1.19
N LEU A 310 4.22 4.20 0.88
CA LEU A 310 2.79 4.12 0.58
C LEU A 310 1.89 4.14 1.82
N ARG A 311 2.46 4.38 3.01
CA ARG A 311 1.75 4.40 4.30
C ARG A 311 1.00 3.09 4.61
N GLN A 312 1.49 1.95 4.12
CA GLN A 312 0.99 0.60 4.39
C GLN A 312 1.67 0.00 5.62
N SER A 313 1.44 0.64 6.78
CA SER A 313 2.21 0.40 7.99
C SER A 313 1.94 -0.97 8.61
N VAL A 314 0.73 -1.50 8.43
CA VAL A 314 0.31 -2.82 8.91
C VAL A 314 1.07 -3.93 8.18
N GLN A 315 1.15 -3.85 6.85
CA GLN A 315 1.84 -4.81 6.01
C GLN A 315 3.35 -4.76 6.25
N ALA A 316 3.94 -3.57 6.35
CA ALA A 316 5.36 -3.40 6.67
C ALA A 316 5.72 -4.03 8.02
N LYS A 317 4.88 -3.81 9.05
CA LYS A 317 5.06 -4.43 10.38
C LYS A 317 4.95 -5.96 10.30
N ARG A 318 3.93 -6.49 9.62
CA ARG A 318 3.73 -7.94 9.45
C ARG A 318 4.94 -8.59 8.78
N LEU A 319 5.46 -7.97 7.71
CA LEU A 319 6.67 -8.46 7.04
C LEU A 319 7.87 -8.43 8.00
N SER A 320 8.12 -7.31 8.68
CA SER A 320 9.21 -7.17 9.66
C SER A 320 9.18 -8.28 10.72
N GLU A 321 8.03 -8.55 11.33
CA GLU A 321 7.87 -9.60 12.35
C GLU A 321 8.17 -11.00 11.77
N ARG A 322 7.77 -11.27 10.53
CA ARG A 322 8.08 -12.54 9.86
C ARG A 322 9.55 -12.68 9.52
N LEU A 323 10.21 -11.58 9.13
CA LEU A 323 11.65 -11.59 8.91
C LEU A 323 12.40 -11.90 10.22
N GLU A 324 12.00 -11.26 11.33
CA GLU A 324 12.63 -11.41 12.64
C GLU A 324 12.45 -12.82 13.22
N HIS A 325 11.22 -13.34 13.21
CA HIS A 325 10.88 -14.57 13.93
C HIS A 325 11.06 -15.85 13.13
N ASP A 326 11.11 -15.79 11.80
CA ASP A 326 11.21 -16.97 10.94
C ASP A 326 12.41 -16.88 10.00
N LEU A 327 12.48 -15.84 9.16
CA LEU A 327 13.51 -15.80 8.11
C LEU A 327 14.93 -15.67 8.64
N PHE A 328 15.21 -14.72 9.54
CA PHE A 328 16.58 -14.51 10.02
C PHE A 328 17.14 -15.70 10.80
N PRO A 329 16.39 -16.34 11.74
CA PRO A 329 16.83 -17.59 12.36
C PRO A 329 17.13 -18.67 11.31
N PHE A 330 16.23 -18.84 10.34
CA PHE A 330 16.43 -19.81 9.26
C PHE A 330 17.68 -19.51 8.42
N LEU A 331 17.94 -18.25 8.08
CA LEU A 331 19.14 -17.84 7.34
C LEU A 331 20.43 -18.12 8.11
N GLN A 332 20.42 -17.96 9.44
CA GLN A 332 21.54 -18.32 10.30
C GLN A 332 21.78 -19.84 10.28
N GLU A 333 20.73 -20.66 10.40
CA GLU A 333 20.82 -22.12 10.36
C GLU A 333 21.44 -22.65 9.06
N ILE A 334 21.19 -21.97 7.94
CA ILE A 334 21.70 -22.38 6.62
C ILE A 334 23.00 -21.67 6.19
N ASP A 335 23.62 -20.88 7.08
CA ASP A 335 24.84 -20.09 6.81
C ASP A 335 24.68 -19.13 5.61
N CYS A 336 23.51 -18.49 5.51
CA CYS A 336 23.19 -17.47 4.51
C CYS A 336 22.79 -16.14 5.16
N ALA A 337 23.05 -15.96 6.45
CA ALA A 337 22.79 -14.70 7.15
C ALA A 337 23.64 -13.55 6.58
N SER A 338 23.12 -12.32 6.72
CA SER A 338 23.78 -11.09 6.30
C SER A 338 23.53 -10.01 7.32
N ASP A 339 24.59 -9.49 7.94
CA ASP A 339 24.47 -8.41 8.94
C ASP A 339 23.90 -7.13 8.32
N MET A 340 24.22 -6.85 7.04
CA MET A 340 23.64 -5.70 6.33
C MET A 340 22.13 -5.88 6.13
N PHE A 341 21.68 -7.09 5.84
CA PHE A 341 20.25 -7.36 5.67
C PHE A 341 19.50 -7.21 7.01
N TYR A 342 20.13 -7.63 8.12
CA TYR A 342 19.62 -7.40 9.46
C TYR A 342 19.58 -5.90 9.81
N PHE A 343 20.65 -5.17 9.52
CA PHE A 343 20.72 -3.72 9.67
C PHE A 343 19.61 -3.00 8.89
N ASP A 344 19.44 -3.32 7.59
CA ASP A 344 18.45 -2.66 6.73
C ASP A 344 17.03 -2.84 7.26
N LYS A 345 16.69 -4.04 7.75
CA LYS A 345 15.39 -4.30 8.39
C LYS A 345 15.16 -3.37 9.58
N HIS A 346 16.12 -3.26 10.49
CA HIS A 346 16.01 -2.38 11.66
C HIS A 346 16.00 -0.89 11.27
N PHE A 347 16.73 -0.51 10.22
CA PHE A 347 16.69 0.84 9.67
C PHE A 347 15.31 1.20 9.08
N TYR A 348 14.64 0.25 8.41
CA TYR A 348 13.27 0.44 7.93
C TYR A 348 12.24 0.42 9.07
N ASP A 349 12.43 -0.40 10.10
CA ASP A 349 11.60 -0.34 11.31
C ASP A 349 11.74 1.00 12.03
N LEU A 350 12.96 1.53 12.18
CA LEU A 350 13.21 2.87 12.68
C LEU A 350 12.46 3.93 11.86
N THR A 351 12.51 3.82 10.53
CA THR A 351 11.78 4.73 9.63
C THR A 351 10.27 4.66 9.85
N ARG A 352 9.70 3.45 9.96
CA ARG A 352 8.28 3.22 10.24
C ARG A 352 7.89 3.78 11.61
N HIS A 353 8.68 3.53 12.65
CA HIS A 353 8.42 4.03 14.01
C HIS A 353 8.52 5.56 14.08
N THR A 354 9.45 6.16 13.35
CA THR A 354 9.57 7.62 13.21
C THR A 354 8.30 8.22 12.59
N HIS A 355 7.76 7.61 11.52
CA HIS A 355 6.50 8.07 10.89
C HIS A 355 5.28 7.90 11.81
N GLN A 356 5.29 6.86 12.67
CA GLN A 356 4.24 6.63 13.67
C GLN A 356 4.40 7.50 14.92
N GLY A 357 5.53 8.21 15.06
CA GLY A 357 5.90 8.99 16.24
C GLY A 357 6.25 8.14 17.46
N ASP A 358 6.43 6.82 17.32
CA ASP A 358 6.77 5.92 18.42
C ASP A 358 8.23 6.12 18.84
N THR A 359 8.43 7.08 19.75
CA THR A 359 9.77 7.54 20.20
C THR A 359 10.54 6.42 20.89
N ALA A 360 9.90 5.66 21.78
CA ALA A 360 10.54 4.57 22.50
C ALA A 360 10.96 3.42 21.56
N ALA A 361 10.11 3.05 20.59
CA ALA A 361 10.49 2.06 19.60
C ALA A 361 11.61 2.57 18.68
N SER A 362 11.55 3.83 18.25
CA SER A 362 12.62 4.44 17.45
C SER A 362 13.97 4.39 18.18
N GLN A 363 14.00 4.72 19.47
CA GLN A 363 15.23 4.66 20.27
C GLN A 363 15.79 3.22 20.36
N ARG A 364 14.93 2.21 20.55
CA ARG A 364 15.36 0.80 20.54
C ARG A 364 15.95 0.38 19.20
N GLU A 365 15.35 0.77 18.08
CA GLU A 365 15.88 0.47 16.74
C GLU A 365 17.22 1.18 16.48
N ILE A 366 17.41 2.40 17.01
CA ILE A 366 18.69 3.11 16.95
C ILE A 366 19.77 2.32 17.71
N GLU A 367 19.48 1.84 18.92
CA GLU A 367 20.42 1.04 19.71
C GLU A 367 20.80 -0.27 19.02
N LEU A 368 19.83 -0.95 18.41
CA LEU A 368 20.06 -2.17 17.64
C LEU A 368 20.92 -1.89 16.39
N CYS A 369 20.58 -0.86 15.61
CA CYS A 369 21.37 -0.46 14.45
C CYS A 369 22.82 -0.11 14.84
N ASN A 370 23.02 0.65 15.91
CA ASN A 370 24.37 1.00 16.41
C ASN A 370 25.15 -0.24 16.85
N LYS A 371 24.50 -1.20 17.52
CA LYS A 371 25.12 -2.47 17.90
C LYS A 371 25.58 -3.25 16.65
N ILE A 372 24.73 -3.37 15.64
CA ILE A 372 25.05 -4.07 14.39
C ILE A 372 26.22 -3.37 13.68
N LEU A 373 26.14 -2.05 13.48
CA LEU A 373 27.20 -1.28 12.82
C LEU A 373 28.55 -1.36 13.55
N SER A 374 28.55 -1.48 14.88
CA SER A 374 29.80 -1.60 15.67
C SER A 374 30.55 -2.92 15.43
N GLN A 375 29.88 -3.92 14.88
CA GLN A 375 30.41 -5.26 14.66
C GLN A 375 30.72 -5.54 13.18
N MET A 376 30.18 -4.72 12.27
CA MET A 376 30.33 -4.88 10.84
C MET A 376 31.55 -4.14 10.28
N PRO A 377 32.22 -4.68 9.23
CA PRO A 377 33.16 -3.90 8.45
C PRO A 377 32.42 -2.79 7.67
N LEU A 378 32.93 -1.56 7.74
CA LEU A 378 32.37 -0.39 7.05
C LEU A 378 33.35 0.10 5.97
N PRO A 379 33.35 -0.52 4.78
CA PRO A 379 34.14 -0.01 3.66
C PRO A 379 33.59 1.36 3.20
N LEU A 380 34.36 2.09 2.39
CA LEU A 380 33.99 3.43 1.92
C LEU A 380 32.63 3.43 1.19
N GLU A 381 32.30 2.34 0.50
CA GLU A 381 31.04 2.11 -0.19
C GLU A 381 29.82 2.18 0.75
N SER A 382 30.02 1.91 2.05
CA SER A 382 28.96 2.01 3.09
C SER A 382 28.72 3.45 3.55
N ALA A 383 29.54 4.43 3.16
CA ALA A 383 29.37 5.82 3.60
C ALA A 383 27.98 6.38 3.28
N GLY A 384 27.37 5.91 2.18
CA GLY A 384 26.04 6.31 1.80
C GLY A 384 24.96 5.90 2.79
N ILE A 385 24.87 4.60 3.09
CA ILE A 385 23.87 4.06 4.03
C ILE A 385 24.10 4.59 5.45
N CYS A 386 25.36 4.73 5.87
CA CYS A 386 25.69 5.34 7.15
C CYS A 386 25.19 6.79 7.24
N THR A 387 25.33 7.58 6.16
CA THR A 387 24.81 8.97 6.14
C THR A 387 23.29 8.99 6.25
N ASP A 388 22.60 8.11 5.51
CA ASP A 388 21.13 8.04 5.52
C ASP A 388 20.60 7.60 6.90
N TYR A 389 21.32 6.68 7.58
CA TYR A 389 21.04 6.29 8.97
C TYR A 389 21.25 7.44 9.96
N ARG A 390 22.38 8.15 9.89
CA ARG A 390 22.66 9.30 10.78
C ARG A 390 21.61 10.40 10.62
N LEU A 391 21.15 10.66 9.39
CA LEU A 391 20.04 11.58 9.13
C LEU A 391 18.74 11.10 9.81
N ARG A 392 18.47 9.79 9.86
CA ARG A 392 17.31 9.25 10.57
C ARG A 392 17.43 9.39 12.09
N GLU A 393 18.62 9.22 12.68
CA GLU A 393 18.85 9.54 14.10
C GLU A 393 18.53 11.02 14.38
N ILE A 394 18.88 11.92 13.47
CA ILE A 394 18.56 13.35 13.58
C ILE A 394 17.04 13.60 13.50
N GLU A 395 16.31 12.88 12.64
CA GLU A 395 14.83 12.93 12.64
C GLU A 395 14.24 12.52 14.00
N HIS A 396 14.81 11.48 14.63
CA HIS A 396 14.41 11.08 15.98
C HIS A 396 14.65 12.20 17.00
N LEU A 397 15.83 12.84 16.99
CA LEU A 397 16.14 13.95 17.88
C LEU A 397 15.21 15.15 17.68
N LYS A 398 14.81 15.45 16.44
CA LYS A 398 13.78 16.46 16.18
C LYS A 398 12.45 16.04 16.80
N ASN A 399 12.03 14.79 16.62
CA ASN A 399 10.80 14.26 17.21
C ASN A 399 10.78 14.33 18.74
N THR A 400 11.94 14.21 19.40
CA THR A 400 12.07 14.33 20.86
C THR A 400 12.36 15.75 21.33
N TYR A 401 12.31 16.76 20.45
CA TYR A 401 12.61 18.16 20.73
C TYR A 401 14.05 18.44 21.19
N SER A 402 14.98 17.57 20.85
CA SER A 402 16.41 17.67 21.17
C SER A 402 17.16 18.48 20.10
N SER A 403 16.70 19.71 19.85
CA SER A 403 17.15 20.59 18.76
C SER A 403 18.66 20.88 18.78
N GLU A 404 19.23 21.15 19.95
CA GLU A 404 20.67 21.45 20.09
C GLU A 404 21.56 20.25 19.76
N GLU A 405 21.19 19.06 20.24
CA GLU A 405 21.91 17.82 19.91
C GLU A 405 21.79 17.50 18.42
N ALA A 406 20.59 17.67 17.84
CA ALA A 406 20.37 17.50 16.40
C ALA A 406 21.26 18.44 15.59
N LEU A 407 21.36 19.72 15.99
CA LEU A 407 22.19 20.72 15.32
C LEU A 407 23.68 20.36 15.41
N SER A 408 24.14 19.90 16.57
CA SER A 408 25.52 19.44 16.77
C SER A 408 25.88 18.28 15.84
N LYS A 409 25.06 17.22 15.80
CA LYS A 409 25.29 16.06 14.91
C LYS A 409 25.21 16.44 13.43
N LEU A 410 24.31 17.36 13.06
CA LEU A 410 24.25 17.89 11.69
C LEU A 410 25.52 18.68 11.31
N GLY A 411 26.11 19.41 12.25
CA GLY A 411 27.38 20.12 12.06
C GLY A 411 28.54 19.16 11.77
N GLU A 412 28.62 18.05 12.50
CA GLU A 412 29.60 16.98 12.25
C GLU A 412 29.41 16.37 10.85
N LEU A 413 28.17 15.99 10.51
CA LEU A 413 27.86 15.44 9.18
C LEU A 413 28.16 16.42 8.04
N GLU A 414 27.86 17.70 8.22
CA GLU A 414 28.19 18.74 7.23
C GLU A 414 29.70 18.79 7.00
N ALA A 415 30.49 18.82 8.07
CA ALA A 415 31.94 18.88 8.01
C ALA A 415 32.52 17.65 7.30
N ASP A 416 32.04 16.45 7.63
CA ASP A 416 32.55 15.20 7.06
C ASP A 416 32.13 15.00 5.60
N LEU A 417 30.87 15.29 5.25
CA LEU A 417 30.43 15.24 3.84
C LEU A 417 31.16 16.27 2.98
N THR A 418 31.49 17.44 3.53
CA THR A 418 32.29 18.45 2.83
C THR A 418 33.69 17.94 2.55
N LYS A 419 34.34 17.26 3.51
CA LYS A 419 35.64 16.60 3.30
C LYS A 419 35.55 15.54 2.22
N ILE A 420 34.52 14.68 2.25
CA ILE A 420 34.31 13.63 1.24
C ILE A 420 34.12 14.24 -0.15
N LEU A 421 33.29 15.29 -0.27
CA LEU A 421 33.06 15.98 -1.55
C LEU A 421 34.34 16.61 -2.11
N ALA A 422 35.23 17.09 -1.23
CA ALA A 422 36.52 17.65 -1.62
C ALA A 422 37.49 16.61 -2.24
N ILE A 423 37.26 15.31 -2.04
CA ILE A 423 38.07 14.24 -2.64
C ILE A 423 37.72 14.02 -4.12
N LEU A 424 36.48 14.31 -4.53
CA LEU A 424 35.98 14.03 -5.88
C LEU A 424 36.89 14.50 -7.04
N PRO A 425 37.54 15.68 -6.99
CA PRO A 425 38.45 16.14 -8.04
C PRO A 425 39.72 15.29 -8.19
N TYR A 426 40.13 14.62 -7.13
CA TYR A 426 41.28 13.71 -7.15
C TYR A 426 40.90 12.34 -7.70
N ILE A 427 39.63 11.93 -7.55
CA ILE A 427 39.09 10.65 -8.05
C ILE A 427 38.72 10.73 -9.53
N HIS A 428 38.15 11.85 -10.00
CA HIS A 428 37.63 11.95 -11.36
C HIS A 428 38.08 13.24 -12.09
N PRO A 429 38.75 13.15 -13.26
CA PRO A 429 39.26 14.31 -13.99
C PRO A 429 38.19 15.37 -14.36
N LEU A 430 36.96 14.95 -14.65
CA LEU A 430 35.87 15.88 -14.97
C LEU A 430 35.40 16.70 -13.76
N ALA A 431 35.59 16.21 -12.53
CA ALA A 431 35.21 16.94 -11.32
C ALA A 431 36.14 18.12 -11.01
N LYS A 432 37.37 18.12 -11.56
CA LYS A 432 38.26 19.30 -11.52
C LYS A 432 37.73 20.47 -12.35
N LYS A 433 37.01 20.17 -13.43
CA LYS A 433 36.50 21.17 -14.38
C LYS A 433 35.11 21.71 -14.03
N ARG A 434 34.43 21.13 -13.04
CA ARG A 434 33.14 21.64 -12.54
C ARG A 434 33.37 22.50 -11.30
N GLU A 435 33.00 23.77 -11.39
CA GLU A 435 32.98 24.71 -10.26
C GLU A 435 31.84 24.39 -9.30
N ASN A 436 30.66 24.04 -9.84
CA ASN A 436 29.49 23.66 -9.04
C ASN A 436 29.51 22.15 -8.75
N ARG A 437 30.12 21.77 -7.62
CA ARG A 437 30.04 20.41 -7.09
C ARG A 437 28.82 20.32 -6.19
N GLN A 438 27.89 19.46 -6.57
CA GLN A 438 26.64 19.23 -5.86
C GLN A 438 26.71 17.90 -5.10
N SER A 439 26.02 17.85 -3.96
CA SER A 439 25.82 16.63 -3.18
C SER A 439 24.43 16.66 -2.57
N ASP A 440 23.51 15.85 -3.08
CA ASP A 440 22.13 15.78 -2.56
C ASP A 440 22.11 15.39 -1.08
N ARG A 441 23.06 14.57 -0.62
CA ARG A 441 23.22 14.25 0.81
C ARG A 441 23.62 15.46 1.64
N LEU A 442 24.55 16.28 1.15
CA LEU A 442 24.91 17.54 1.82
C LEU A 442 23.73 18.52 1.80
N GLY A 443 22.98 18.58 0.69
CA GLY A 443 21.72 19.31 0.60
C GLY A 443 20.73 18.88 1.68
N LYS A 444 20.52 17.57 1.88
CA LYS A 444 19.65 17.03 2.95
C LYS A 444 20.12 17.44 4.35
N VAL A 445 21.43 17.37 4.64
CA VAL A 445 21.99 17.82 5.93
C VAL A 445 21.72 19.30 6.16
N LEU A 446 22.06 20.17 5.19
CA LEU A 446 21.83 21.61 5.30
C LEU A 446 20.33 21.94 5.42
N SER A 447 19.50 21.24 4.66
CA SER A 447 18.04 21.37 4.72
C SER A 447 17.47 20.97 6.09
N SER A 448 17.99 19.90 6.69
CA SER A 448 17.60 19.51 8.05
C SER A 448 18.10 20.51 9.10
N LYS A 449 19.25 21.17 8.91
CA LYS A 449 19.68 22.28 9.78
C LYS A 449 18.68 23.42 9.76
N VAL A 450 18.15 23.77 8.57
CA VAL A 450 17.10 24.80 8.44
C VAL A 450 15.83 24.44 9.22
N GLN A 451 15.41 23.17 9.20
CA GLN A 451 14.29 22.72 10.04
C GLN A 451 14.59 22.89 11.53
N VAL A 452 15.79 22.51 11.98
CA VAL A 452 16.20 22.66 13.39
C VAL A 452 16.25 24.13 13.79
N TYR A 453 16.71 25.03 12.92
CA TYR A 453 16.66 26.48 13.17
C TYR A 453 15.23 26.99 13.39
N SER A 454 14.26 26.51 12.60
CA SER A 454 12.85 26.83 12.82
C SER A 454 12.34 26.34 14.17
N LEU A 455 12.78 25.16 14.65
CA LEU A 455 12.44 24.66 16.00
C LEU A 455 13.10 25.51 17.10
N LEU A 456 14.35 25.95 16.90
CA LEU A 456 15.02 26.83 17.84
C LEU A 456 14.33 28.21 17.94
N LEU A 457 13.85 28.77 16.83
CA LEU A 457 13.04 30.01 16.84
C LEU A 457 11.77 29.84 17.67
N GLN A 458 11.06 28.71 17.52
CA GLN A 458 9.89 28.40 18.33
C GLN A 458 10.22 28.35 19.83
N GLN A 459 11.41 27.87 20.17
CA GLN A 459 11.93 27.79 21.54
C GLN A 459 12.50 29.12 22.05
N GLY A 460 12.45 30.20 21.25
CA GLY A 460 12.84 31.55 21.64
C GLY A 460 14.29 31.92 21.29
N ALA A 461 14.98 31.13 20.47
CA ALA A 461 16.30 31.50 19.97
C ALA A 461 16.23 32.75 19.09
N VAL A 462 17.31 33.54 19.09
CA VAL A 462 17.44 34.72 18.23
C VAL A 462 17.96 34.30 16.86
N TYR A 463 17.30 34.78 15.81
CA TYR A 463 17.71 34.51 14.43
C TYR A 463 19.14 34.98 14.14
N SER A 464 19.89 34.18 13.39
CA SER A 464 21.18 34.55 12.81
C SER A 464 21.10 34.58 11.28
N LYS A 465 21.67 35.63 10.66
CA LYS A 465 21.77 35.74 9.18
C LYS A 465 22.53 34.56 8.56
N GLU A 466 23.37 33.87 9.32
CA GLU A 466 24.06 32.66 8.85
C GLU A 466 23.09 31.51 8.58
N TRP A 467 21.95 31.45 9.27
CA TRP A 467 20.91 30.44 9.00
C TRP A 467 20.29 30.65 7.61
N GLY A 468 20.17 31.92 7.22
CA GLY A 468 19.83 32.36 5.87
C GLY A 468 20.72 31.70 4.81
N LYS A 469 22.03 31.88 4.97
CA LYS A 469 23.07 31.37 4.07
C LYS A 469 23.14 29.85 4.03
N VAL A 470 22.85 29.16 5.13
CA VAL A 470 22.80 27.69 5.18
C VAL A 470 21.69 27.16 4.26
N SER A 471 20.55 27.83 4.23
CA SER A 471 19.46 27.49 3.30
C SER A 471 19.85 27.74 1.84
N ASP A 472 20.48 28.88 1.54
CA ASP A 472 20.92 29.20 0.18
C ASP A 472 21.89 28.14 -0.34
N ARG A 473 22.85 27.74 0.50
CA ARG A 473 23.77 26.62 0.23
C ARG A 473 23.01 25.31 0.00
N ALA A 474 21.94 25.02 0.74
CA ALA A 474 21.16 23.80 0.50
C ALA A 474 20.52 23.80 -0.90
N PHE A 475 19.99 24.93 -1.37
CA PHE A 475 19.47 25.05 -2.75
C PHE A 475 20.54 24.81 -3.82
N GLU A 476 21.78 25.26 -3.57
CA GLU A 476 22.92 25.03 -4.47
C GLU A 476 23.32 23.55 -4.51
N GLN A 477 23.19 22.83 -3.39
CA GLN A 477 23.58 21.43 -3.28
C GLN A 477 22.60 20.45 -3.94
N PHE A 478 21.30 20.76 -3.96
CA PHE A 478 20.31 19.88 -4.57
C PHE A 478 20.38 19.88 -6.10
N SER A 479 20.47 18.68 -6.67
CA SER A 479 20.43 18.45 -8.12
C SER A 479 19.01 18.42 -8.68
N GLN A 480 18.05 17.93 -7.89
CA GLN A 480 16.66 17.73 -8.31
C GLN A 480 15.75 18.88 -7.87
N GLU A 481 14.81 19.25 -8.74
CA GLU A 481 13.85 20.33 -8.45
C GLU A 481 12.87 19.97 -7.34
N TRP A 482 12.49 18.70 -7.22
CA TRP A 482 11.57 18.26 -6.17
C TRP A 482 12.19 18.38 -4.76
N ASP A 483 13.50 18.17 -4.61
CA ASP A 483 14.23 18.39 -3.35
C ASP A 483 14.29 19.89 -3.01
N LYS A 484 14.53 20.75 -4.01
CA LYS A 484 14.50 22.21 -3.84
C LYS A 484 13.12 22.68 -3.41
N ARG A 485 12.06 22.16 -4.02
CA ARG A 485 10.67 22.46 -3.62
C ARG A 485 10.39 22.07 -2.18
N ARG A 486 10.82 20.87 -1.75
CA ARG A 486 10.72 20.43 -0.36
C ARG A 486 11.51 21.34 0.58
N HIS A 487 12.74 21.71 0.21
CA HIS A 487 13.56 22.63 0.99
C HIS A 487 12.91 24.02 1.14
N ALA A 488 12.26 24.51 0.08
CA ALA A 488 11.53 25.78 0.13
C ALA A 488 10.42 25.77 1.20
N GLN A 489 9.76 24.63 1.46
CA GLN A 489 8.80 24.51 2.56
C GLN A 489 9.46 24.72 3.93
N TYR A 490 10.65 24.16 4.14
CA TYR A 490 11.40 24.38 5.39
C TYR A 490 11.89 25.81 5.52
N ARG A 491 12.27 26.44 4.40
CA ARG A 491 12.63 27.86 4.39
C ARG A 491 11.42 28.75 4.70
N THR A 492 10.24 28.46 4.17
CA THR A 492 8.99 29.13 4.56
C THR A 492 8.79 29.10 6.08
N ALA A 493 9.04 27.96 6.72
CA ALA A 493 8.94 27.84 8.18
C ALA A 493 9.92 28.76 8.92
N LEU A 494 11.16 28.83 8.47
CA LEU A 494 12.16 29.70 9.07
C LEU A 494 11.71 31.18 9.02
N GLU A 495 11.11 31.58 7.90
CA GLU A 495 10.69 32.96 7.67
C GLU A 495 9.44 33.36 8.44
N TYR A 496 8.38 32.54 8.42
CA TYR A 496 7.17 32.90 9.17
C TYR A 496 7.41 32.86 10.69
N TRP A 497 8.34 32.05 11.19
CA TRP A 497 8.70 32.05 12.62
C TRP A 497 9.53 33.28 13.01
N ARG A 498 10.24 33.88 12.05
CA ARG A 498 10.95 35.16 12.19
C ARG A 498 10.02 36.38 12.09
N GLY A 499 8.79 36.20 11.61
CA GLY A 499 7.83 37.26 11.34
C GLY A 499 8.03 37.94 9.97
N GLU A 500 8.76 37.32 9.06
CA GLU A 500 9.08 37.88 7.74
C GLU A 500 8.15 37.26 6.69
N TYR A 501 6.90 37.72 6.69
CA TYR A 501 5.80 37.06 5.98
C TYR A 501 5.88 37.16 4.45
N GLU A 502 6.47 38.22 3.90
CA GLU A 502 6.70 38.32 2.45
C GLU A 502 7.72 37.27 1.96
N GLU A 503 8.82 37.07 2.71
CA GLU A 503 9.77 35.99 2.42
C GLU A 503 9.13 34.62 2.59
N ALA A 504 8.29 34.44 3.62
CA ALA A 504 7.54 33.20 3.80
C ALA A 504 6.64 32.89 2.59
N ARG A 505 5.96 33.91 2.03
CA ARG A 505 5.16 33.82 0.81
C ARG A 505 6.00 33.38 -0.38
N HIS A 506 7.12 34.05 -0.61
CA HIS A 506 8.04 33.78 -1.72
C HIS A 506 8.48 32.30 -1.72
N PHE A 507 8.96 31.80 -0.58
CA PHE A 507 9.40 30.40 -0.50
C PHE A 507 8.25 29.40 -0.54
N LEU A 508 7.05 29.76 -0.05
CA LEU A 508 5.90 28.87 -0.11
C LEU A 508 5.42 28.72 -1.56
N ALA A 509 5.41 29.80 -2.33
CA ALA A 509 5.15 29.80 -3.77
C ALA A 509 6.16 28.94 -4.52
N ARG A 510 7.45 29.14 -4.25
CA ARG A 510 8.53 28.35 -4.84
C ARG A 510 8.37 26.86 -4.55
N SER A 511 7.87 26.47 -3.36
CA SER A 511 7.65 25.07 -2.99
C SER A 511 6.64 24.34 -3.88
N VAL A 512 5.72 25.08 -4.50
CA VAL A 512 4.70 24.56 -5.43
C VAL A 512 5.00 24.92 -6.89
N GLY A 513 6.18 25.48 -7.17
CA GLY A 513 6.63 25.84 -8.51
C GLY A 513 5.98 27.12 -9.07
N LEU A 514 5.57 28.02 -8.19
CA LEU A 514 5.02 29.33 -8.54
C LEU A 514 6.07 30.46 -8.39
N GLY A 515 5.81 31.61 -9.00
CA GLY A 515 6.66 32.81 -8.94
C GLY A 515 6.48 33.62 -7.64
N GLU A 516 7.13 34.78 -7.55
CA GLU A 516 7.15 35.60 -6.33
C GLU A 516 5.82 36.30 -6.03
N GLU A 517 5.17 36.85 -7.06
CA GLU A 517 3.90 37.56 -6.95
C GLU A 517 2.71 36.62 -7.23
N VAL A 518 2.34 35.79 -6.26
CA VAL A 518 1.17 34.90 -6.37
C VAL A 518 0.14 35.12 -5.27
N SER A 519 -1.13 35.09 -5.64
CA SER A 519 -2.23 35.22 -4.69
C SER A 519 -2.31 34.04 -3.73
N PHE A 520 -2.92 34.24 -2.56
CA PHE A 520 -3.17 33.17 -1.60
C PHE A 520 -4.08 32.07 -2.15
N SER A 521 -5.05 32.44 -2.98
CA SER A 521 -5.95 31.49 -3.64
C SER A 521 -5.21 30.62 -4.65
N GLU A 522 -4.30 31.19 -5.46
CA GLU A 522 -3.47 30.41 -6.38
C GLU A 522 -2.55 29.43 -5.65
N LEU A 523 -1.93 29.87 -4.54
CA LEU A 523 -1.10 29.00 -3.70
C LEU A 523 -1.88 27.76 -3.24
N LEU A 524 -3.08 27.98 -2.66
CA LEU A 524 -3.93 26.89 -2.18
C LEU A 524 -4.40 26.00 -3.31
N GLN A 525 -4.86 26.57 -4.43
CA GLN A 525 -5.28 25.79 -5.59
C GLN A 525 -4.15 24.86 -6.06
N LYS A 526 -2.92 25.39 -6.15
CA LYS A 526 -1.75 24.59 -6.53
C LYS A 526 -1.42 23.47 -5.55
N MET A 527 -1.63 23.69 -4.25
CA MET A 527 -1.45 22.65 -3.22
C MET A 527 -2.53 21.56 -3.27
N LEU A 528 -3.70 21.85 -3.83
CA LEU A 528 -4.83 20.92 -3.95
C LEU A 528 -4.88 20.19 -5.31
N GLU A 529 -4.14 20.66 -6.30
CA GLU A 529 -4.03 20.04 -7.63
C GLU A 529 -3.39 18.65 -7.56
N GLY A 530 -4.05 17.65 -8.15
CA GLY A 530 -3.55 16.27 -8.18
C GLY A 530 -3.43 15.68 -6.78
N SER A 531 -2.24 15.20 -6.42
CA SER A 531 -1.93 14.73 -5.08
C SER A 531 -1.76 15.90 -4.12
N VAL A 532 -2.57 15.94 -3.07
CA VAL A 532 -2.58 17.02 -2.07
C VAL A 532 -1.18 17.24 -1.48
N ASN A 533 -0.64 18.44 -1.59
CA ASN A 533 0.59 18.85 -0.91
C ASN A 533 0.31 19.16 0.56
N ILE A 534 0.12 18.10 1.35
CA ILE A 534 -0.32 18.22 2.75
C ILE A 534 0.66 19.00 3.64
N TYR A 535 1.97 18.88 3.40
CA TYR A 535 2.97 19.66 4.14
C TYR A 535 2.94 21.15 3.74
N GLY A 536 2.71 21.45 2.46
CA GLY A 536 2.45 22.83 2.02
C GLY A 536 1.25 23.44 2.73
N LEU A 537 0.15 22.70 2.84
CA LEU A 537 -1.05 23.12 3.57
C LEU A 537 -0.78 23.30 5.07
N MET A 538 0.05 22.46 5.68
CA MET A 538 0.51 22.62 7.06
C MET A 538 1.26 23.95 7.25
N HIS A 539 2.22 24.27 6.38
CA HIS A 539 2.93 25.54 6.47
C HIS A 539 2.01 26.74 6.21
N TYR A 540 1.06 26.63 5.27
CA TYR A 540 0.06 27.67 5.01
C TYR A 540 -0.82 27.95 6.24
N ALA A 541 -1.42 26.90 6.83
CA ALA A 541 -2.27 27.03 8.01
C ALA A 541 -1.48 27.57 9.21
N LYS A 542 -0.23 27.13 9.38
CA LYS A 542 0.64 27.60 10.45
C LYS A 542 0.99 29.07 10.31
N TRP A 543 1.39 29.49 9.12
CA TRP A 543 1.66 30.89 8.81
C TRP A 543 0.43 31.75 9.06
N MET A 544 -0.74 31.35 8.53
CA MET A 544 -1.99 32.08 8.73
C MET A 544 -2.29 32.29 10.23
N ARG A 545 -2.07 31.27 11.06
CA ARG A 545 -2.27 31.37 12.52
C ARG A 545 -1.31 32.36 13.18
N LEU A 546 -0.06 32.43 12.73
CA LEU A 546 0.93 33.37 13.25
C LEU A 546 0.65 34.80 12.77
N ALA A 547 0.21 34.97 11.53
CA ALA A 547 -0.23 36.25 10.99
C ALA A 547 -1.41 36.83 11.82
N PHE A 548 -2.43 36.01 12.15
CA PHE A 548 -3.51 36.42 13.07
C PHE A 548 -3.04 36.77 14.48
N ARG A 549 -1.99 36.10 14.98
CA ARG A 549 -1.41 36.37 16.29
C ARG A 549 -0.70 37.72 16.31
N ASP A 550 0.01 38.04 15.23
CA ASP A 550 0.85 39.23 15.12
C ASP A 550 0.08 40.45 14.59
N GLY A 551 -1.17 40.26 14.15
CA GLY A 551 -2.02 41.32 13.63
C GLY A 551 -1.66 41.74 12.21
N ASP A 552 -1.08 40.83 11.43
CA ASP A 552 -0.70 41.08 10.04
C ASP A 552 -1.92 41.13 9.12
N GLU A 553 -1.92 42.07 8.18
CA GLU A 553 -3.04 42.32 7.27
C GLU A 553 -3.31 41.14 6.32
N SER A 554 -2.30 40.33 6.01
CA SER A 554 -2.42 39.18 5.11
C SER A 554 -3.28 38.06 5.70
N ALA A 555 -3.46 38.03 7.03
CA ALA A 555 -4.14 36.94 7.74
C ALA A 555 -5.60 36.76 7.27
N GLU A 556 -6.31 37.87 7.06
CA GLU A 556 -7.70 37.85 6.60
C GLU A 556 -7.83 37.38 5.14
N GLU A 557 -6.89 37.80 4.28
CA GLU A 557 -6.84 37.38 2.89
C GLU A 557 -6.57 35.87 2.79
N MET A 558 -5.62 35.36 3.58
CA MET A 558 -5.33 33.93 3.67
C MET A 558 -6.55 33.12 4.13
N PHE A 559 -7.26 33.60 5.15
CA PHE A 559 -8.43 32.91 5.68
C PHE A 559 -9.59 32.89 4.69
N ALA A 560 -9.80 33.99 3.96
CA ALA A 560 -10.78 34.05 2.88
C ALA A 560 -10.45 33.06 1.76
N ALA A 561 -9.18 33.00 1.34
CA ALA A 561 -8.72 32.04 0.33
C ALA A 561 -8.91 30.58 0.79
N TRP A 562 -8.60 30.28 2.06
CA TRP A 562 -8.83 28.97 2.66
C TRP A 562 -10.28 28.54 2.54
N LYS A 563 -11.22 29.42 2.93
CA LYS A 563 -12.66 29.12 2.90
C LYS A 563 -13.23 28.95 1.49
N GLN A 564 -12.62 29.59 0.49
CA GLN A 564 -13.02 29.43 -0.91
C GLN A 564 -12.48 28.14 -1.53
N ALA A 565 -11.32 27.65 -1.08
CA ALA A 565 -10.62 26.54 -1.70
C ALA A 565 -11.19 25.13 -1.37
N GLY A 566 -12.10 25.03 -0.40
CA GLY A 566 -12.71 23.74 -0.01
C GLY A 566 -11.72 22.72 0.55
N VAL A 567 -10.68 23.20 1.28
CA VAL A 567 -9.56 22.37 1.76
C VAL A 567 -10.04 21.23 2.66
N GLU A 568 -11.07 21.49 3.49
CA GLU A 568 -11.61 20.54 4.45
C GLU A 568 -12.14 19.25 3.79
N GLU A 569 -12.67 19.32 2.57
CA GLU A 569 -13.15 18.14 1.84
C GLU A 569 -11.97 17.22 1.48
N ARG A 570 -10.88 17.79 0.98
CA ARG A 570 -9.66 17.06 0.59
C ARG A 570 -8.92 16.46 1.78
N LEU A 571 -9.04 17.09 2.96
CA LEU A 571 -8.48 16.59 4.22
C LEU A 571 -9.26 15.38 4.79
N ASN A 572 -10.53 15.21 4.42
CA ASN A 572 -11.36 14.10 4.89
C ASN A 572 -11.32 12.86 3.98
N GLU A 573 -10.55 12.92 2.88
CA GLU A 573 -10.26 11.76 2.04
C GLU A 573 -9.28 10.80 2.73
N ARG A 574 -9.35 9.51 2.35
CA ARG A 574 -8.38 8.50 2.77
C ARG A 574 -7.03 8.67 2.08
N ASP A 575 -5.96 8.40 2.82
CA ASP A 575 -4.58 8.33 2.35
C ASP A 575 -3.88 7.14 3.03
N GLY A 576 -3.71 6.05 2.27
CA GLY A 576 -3.26 4.76 2.81
C GLY A 576 -4.23 4.20 3.85
N ASP A 577 -3.71 3.90 5.04
CA ASP A 577 -4.47 3.28 6.15
C ASP A 577 -5.38 4.27 6.92
N HIS A 578 -5.31 5.59 6.64
CA HIS A 578 -5.89 6.64 7.50
C HIS A 578 -6.67 7.71 6.73
N ILE A 579 -7.50 8.47 7.43
CA ILE A 579 -8.07 9.75 6.93
C ILE A 579 -7.02 10.84 7.15
N ARG A 580 -6.76 11.71 6.15
CA ARG A 580 -5.65 12.68 6.23
C ARG A 580 -5.76 13.62 7.43
N SER A 581 -6.96 14.09 7.76
CA SER A 581 -7.22 15.00 8.89
C SER A 581 -6.98 14.37 10.27
N GLU A 582 -6.95 13.05 10.37
CA GLU A 582 -6.82 12.35 11.66
C GLU A 582 -5.36 12.12 12.08
N VAL A 583 -4.42 12.18 11.13
CA VAL A 583 -3.00 11.85 11.36
C VAL A 583 -2.09 13.04 11.06
N TYR A 584 -0.82 12.98 11.46
CA TYR A 584 0.15 14.03 11.14
C TYR A 584 0.46 14.05 9.61
N PRO A 585 0.54 15.24 8.98
CA PRO A 585 0.37 16.58 9.55
C PRO A 585 -1.07 17.13 9.49
N GLY A 586 -2.05 16.39 8.95
CA GLY A 586 -3.42 16.87 8.76
C GLY A 586 -4.14 17.28 10.05
N CYS A 587 -3.93 16.58 11.15
CA CYS A 587 -4.46 16.99 12.45
C CYS A 587 -3.90 18.33 12.96
N ILE A 588 -2.65 18.67 12.60
CA ILE A 588 -2.05 19.98 12.92
C ILE A 588 -2.71 21.09 12.10
N ILE A 589 -2.98 20.83 10.81
CA ILE A 589 -3.76 21.73 9.96
C ILE A 589 -5.13 22.00 10.60
N CYS A 590 -5.86 20.94 10.97
CA CYS A 590 -7.18 21.08 11.59
C CYS A 590 -7.13 21.84 12.91
N TRP A 591 -6.07 21.66 13.72
CA TRP A 591 -5.87 22.42 14.95
C TRP A 591 -5.64 23.90 14.66
N ASP A 592 -4.72 24.25 13.75
CA ASP A 592 -4.40 25.64 13.45
C ASP A 592 -5.63 26.38 12.90
N ILE A 593 -6.40 25.75 12.00
CA ILE A 593 -7.65 26.32 11.48
C ILE A 593 -8.70 26.49 12.58
N ALA A 594 -8.91 25.48 13.43
CA ALA A 594 -9.90 25.58 14.52
C ALA A 594 -9.54 26.65 15.54
N ALA A 595 -8.24 26.87 15.80
CA ALA A 595 -7.78 27.96 16.68
C ALA A 595 -8.08 29.34 16.08
N ILE A 596 -7.86 29.52 14.77
CA ILE A 596 -8.19 30.77 14.05
C ILE A 596 -9.71 31.02 14.08
N GLU A 597 -10.51 30.01 13.75
CA GLU A 597 -11.98 30.12 13.81
C GLU A 597 -12.48 30.49 15.20
N ALA A 598 -11.88 29.89 16.25
CA ALA A 598 -12.24 30.18 17.63
C ALA A 598 -11.87 31.62 18.03
N GLN A 599 -10.68 32.09 17.64
CA GLN A 599 -10.26 33.48 17.85
C GLN A 599 -11.20 34.48 17.17
N LYS A 600 -11.74 34.15 15.99
CA LYS A 600 -12.70 34.99 15.25
C LYS A 600 -14.15 34.85 15.74
N GLY A 601 -14.43 33.95 16.68
CA GLY A 601 -15.80 33.64 17.12
C GLY A 601 -16.65 32.88 16.09
N GLN A 602 -16.03 32.32 15.05
CA GLN A 602 -16.69 31.61 13.93
C GLN A 602 -16.44 30.09 14.00
N TYR A 603 -16.49 29.50 15.20
CA TYR A 603 -16.06 28.11 15.42
C TYR A 603 -17.21 27.15 15.67
N LYS A 604 -16.93 25.87 15.38
CA LYS A 604 -17.69 24.73 15.90
C LYS A 604 -16.78 23.97 16.88
N ASP A 605 -17.19 23.84 18.13
CA ASP A 605 -16.36 23.19 19.18
C ASP A 605 -16.12 21.70 18.88
N ALA A 606 -17.08 21.03 18.24
CA ALA A 606 -17.02 19.59 17.98
C ALA A 606 -15.82 19.18 17.08
N PRO A 607 -15.59 19.79 15.90
CA PRO A 607 -14.38 19.57 15.12
C PRO A 607 -13.07 19.79 15.90
N PHE A 608 -12.99 20.85 16.71
CA PHE A 608 -11.80 21.14 17.50
C PHE A 608 -11.54 20.02 18.53
N ARG A 609 -12.58 19.58 19.25
CA ARG A 609 -12.47 18.44 20.19
C ARG A 609 -12.09 17.14 19.48
N ALA A 610 -12.64 16.87 18.30
CA ALA A 610 -12.32 15.67 17.52
C ALA A 610 -10.82 15.64 17.15
N THR A 611 -10.27 16.78 16.68
CA THR A 611 -8.85 16.92 16.40
C THR A 611 -7.99 16.65 17.65
N ILE A 612 -8.33 17.26 18.78
CA ILE A 612 -7.61 17.06 20.06
C ILE A 612 -7.65 15.58 20.48
N GLN A 613 -8.82 14.94 20.37
CA GLN A 613 -8.97 13.52 20.69
C GLN A 613 -8.10 12.63 19.79
N SER A 614 -8.01 12.93 18.49
CA SER A 614 -7.13 12.19 17.58
C SER A 614 -5.66 12.32 17.97
N MET A 615 -5.22 13.55 18.28
CA MET A 615 -3.84 13.83 18.68
C MET A 615 -3.46 13.18 20.02
N LEU A 616 -4.41 13.08 20.96
CA LEU A 616 -4.23 12.47 22.28
C LEU A 616 -4.54 10.96 22.32
N LYS A 617 -4.84 10.34 21.17
CA LYS A 617 -5.23 8.92 21.09
C LYS A 617 -4.07 7.97 21.42
N GLU A 618 -2.93 8.16 20.77
CA GLU A 618 -1.79 7.23 20.82
C GLU A 618 -0.68 7.77 21.72
N LYS A 619 -0.66 7.36 23.00
CA LYS A 619 0.31 7.86 24.00
C LYS A 619 1.77 7.61 23.66
N LYS A 620 2.06 6.61 22.81
CA LYS A 620 3.41 6.32 22.32
C LYS A 620 3.92 7.38 21.34
N ASN A 621 3.02 8.12 20.67
CA ASN A 621 3.36 9.25 19.83
C ASN A 621 3.51 10.52 20.68
N LEU A 622 4.59 10.57 21.45
CA LEU A 622 4.82 11.64 22.42
C LEU A 622 4.77 13.03 21.77
N THR A 623 5.39 13.21 20.60
CA THR A 623 5.39 14.48 19.88
C THR A 623 3.97 14.97 19.60
N LEU A 624 3.15 14.13 18.96
CA LEU A 624 1.77 14.50 18.64
C LEU A 624 0.91 14.64 19.90
N TYR A 625 1.20 13.85 20.94
CA TYR A 625 0.53 13.93 22.22
C TYR A 625 0.74 15.29 22.89
N PHE A 626 1.98 15.79 22.95
CA PHE A 626 2.27 17.12 23.48
C PHE A 626 1.62 18.22 22.63
N MET A 627 1.65 18.11 21.30
CA MET A 627 0.90 19.02 20.42
C MET A 627 -0.61 18.98 20.71
N GLY A 628 -1.15 17.81 21.08
CA GLY A 628 -2.55 17.65 21.49
C GLY A 628 -2.87 18.36 22.82
N LEU A 629 -1.93 18.35 23.77
CA LEU A 629 -2.03 19.14 25.01
C LEU A 629 -2.05 20.64 24.69
N ALA A 630 -1.17 21.09 23.80
CA ALA A 630 -1.15 22.47 23.32
C ALA A 630 -2.46 22.86 22.63
N ALA A 631 -3.02 21.98 21.80
CA ALA A 631 -4.31 22.19 21.16
C ALA A 631 -5.47 22.29 22.15
N ALA A 632 -5.47 21.44 23.18
CA ALA A 632 -6.44 21.53 24.27
C ALA A 632 -6.33 22.83 25.06
N ALA A 633 -5.11 23.28 25.32
CA ALA A 633 -4.86 24.56 25.98
C ALA A 633 -5.32 25.75 25.13
N ASP A 634 -5.02 25.77 23.83
CA ASP A 634 -5.53 26.81 22.92
C ASP A 634 -7.05 26.85 22.87
N ARG A 635 -7.70 25.68 22.82
CA ARG A 635 -9.17 25.62 22.86
C ARG A 635 -9.70 26.29 24.12
N LEU A 636 -9.12 26.00 25.28
CA LEU A 636 -9.49 26.66 26.54
C LEU A 636 -9.15 28.16 26.56
N THR A 637 -8.13 28.61 25.82
CA THR A 637 -7.82 30.04 25.70
C THR A 637 -8.88 30.78 24.88
N PHE A 638 -9.35 30.22 23.76
CA PHE A 638 -10.24 30.91 22.81
C PHE A 638 -11.73 30.61 23.01
N VAL A 639 -12.08 29.43 23.53
CA VAL A 639 -13.47 28.99 23.70
C VAL A 639 -13.92 29.21 25.14
N ASP A 640 -14.73 30.25 25.36
CA ASP A 640 -15.28 30.56 26.67
C ASP A 640 -16.68 29.95 26.86
N GLY A 641 -16.73 28.77 27.47
CA GLY A 641 -17.97 27.99 27.67
C GLY A 641 -18.32 27.74 29.14
N LYS A 642 -19.60 27.42 29.40
CA LYS A 642 -20.11 27.05 30.75
C LYS A 642 -19.35 25.89 31.39
N ASN A 643 -18.77 24.99 30.58
CA ASN A 643 -18.05 23.80 31.03
C ASN A 643 -16.53 23.99 31.16
N TRP A 644 -16.01 25.19 31.00
CA TRP A 644 -14.56 25.40 30.93
C TRP A 644 -13.78 24.91 32.16
N GLU A 645 -14.31 25.10 33.38
CA GLU A 645 -13.60 24.61 34.59
C GLU A 645 -13.54 23.08 34.62
N LYS A 646 -14.57 22.42 34.09
CA LYS A 646 -14.57 20.97 33.90
C LYS A 646 -13.53 20.57 32.86
N ASP A 647 -13.53 21.23 31.70
CA ASP A 647 -12.60 20.95 30.60
C ASP A 647 -11.12 21.21 31.03
N ALA A 648 -10.85 22.26 31.81
CA ALA A 648 -9.52 22.55 32.36
C ALA A 648 -9.08 21.50 33.39
N LYS A 649 -10.02 21.00 34.21
CA LYS A 649 -9.77 19.89 35.14
C LYS A 649 -9.48 18.58 34.38
N GLU A 650 -10.20 18.33 33.28
CA GLU A 650 -9.93 17.18 32.40
C GLU A 650 -8.51 17.27 31.81
N LEU A 651 -8.12 18.43 31.27
CA LEU A 651 -6.76 18.65 30.78
C LEU A 651 -5.70 18.40 31.87
N ARG A 652 -5.92 18.91 33.10
CA ARG A 652 -5.03 18.63 34.24
C ARG A 652 -4.94 17.13 34.51
N GLY A 653 -6.06 16.43 34.46
CA GLY A 653 -6.12 14.97 34.60
C GLY A 653 -5.28 14.24 33.55
N ILE A 654 -5.33 14.69 32.29
CA ILE A 654 -4.53 14.12 31.19
C ILE A 654 -3.03 14.35 31.44
N VAL A 655 -2.63 15.57 31.82
CA VAL A 655 -1.23 15.92 32.13
C VAL A 655 -0.69 15.10 33.30
N ASN A 656 -1.50 14.85 34.33
CA ASN A 656 -1.09 14.03 35.49
C ASN A 656 -0.86 12.55 35.14
N LEU A 657 -1.34 12.07 33.99
CA LEU A 657 -1.13 10.70 33.51
C LEU A 657 0.15 10.56 32.65
N LEU A 658 0.92 11.63 32.46
CA LEU A 658 2.22 11.58 31.78
C LEU A 658 3.21 10.77 32.63
N LYS A 659 3.76 9.71 32.03
CA LYS A 659 4.79 8.86 32.65
C LYS A 659 6.19 9.37 32.31
N GLU A 660 6.71 10.29 33.10
CA GLU A 660 8.01 10.96 32.85
C GLU A 660 9.20 10.01 32.79
N GLU A 661 9.18 8.91 33.54
CA GLU A 661 10.27 7.92 33.61
C GLU A 661 10.51 7.20 32.27
N GLU A 662 9.49 7.15 31.40
CA GLU A 662 9.55 6.48 30.10
C GLU A 662 9.88 7.47 28.95
N MET A 663 10.11 8.77 29.25
CA MET A 663 10.28 9.83 28.25
C MET A 663 11.73 10.27 28.04
N PRO A 664 12.10 10.69 26.82
CA PRO A 664 13.36 11.40 26.57
C PRO A 664 13.49 12.67 27.42
N GLU A 665 14.73 13.07 27.72
CA GLU A 665 15.00 14.12 28.71
C GLU A 665 14.31 15.46 28.42
N THR A 666 14.42 15.93 27.17
CA THR A 666 13.74 17.15 26.71
C THR A 666 12.22 17.10 26.82
N MET A 667 11.61 15.93 26.64
CA MET A 667 10.17 15.74 26.81
C MET A 667 9.76 15.63 28.28
N ARG A 668 10.61 15.08 29.14
CA ARG A 668 10.41 15.08 30.60
C ARG A 668 10.40 16.50 31.15
N VAL A 669 11.37 17.33 30.76
CA VAL A 669 11.39 18.77 31.12
C VAL A 669 10.12 19.49 30.64
N LEU A 670 9.62 19.15 29.45
CA LEU A 670 8.36 19.71 28.95
C LEU A 670 7.15 19.22 29.77
N ALA A 671 7.10 17.94 30.15
CA ALA A 671 6.06 17.38 31.01
C ALA A 671 6.00 18.08 32.38
N GLU A 672 7.16 18.31 33.01
CA GLU A 672 7.28 19.04 34.28
C GLU A 672 6.71 20.47 34.15
N LYS A 673 7.10 21.20 33.09
CA LYS A 673 6.53 22.54 32.80
C LYS A 673 5.02 22.51 32.66
N TRP A 674 4.48 21.48 31.99
CA TRP A 674 3.04 21.29 31.86
C TRP A 674 2.37 21.02 33.22
N LYS A 675 2.94 20.15 34.06
CA LYS A 675 2.43 19.89 35.41
C LYS A 675 2.41 21.16 36.26
N ASP A 676 3.54 21.86 36.34
CA ASP A 676 3.68 23.12 37.09
C ASP A 676 2.67 24.18 36.62
N GLY A 677 2.56 24.36 35.30
CA GLY A 677 1.62 25.31 34.72
C GLY A 677 0.17 24.95 35.03
N MET A 678 -0.19 23.66 34.97
CA MET A 678 -1.54 23.19 35.29
C MET A 678 -1.85 23.31 36.79
N GLU A 679 -0.89 23.11 37.70
CA GLU A 679 -1.07 23.28 39.15
C GLU A 679 -1.37 24.74 39.52
N ARG A 680 -0.62 25.67 38.90
CA ARG A 680 -0.75 27.12 39.10
C ARG A 680 -2.12 27.69 38.71
N LEU A 681 -2.93 26.97 37.93
CA LEU A 681 -4.29 27.43 37.59
C LEU A 681 -5.21 27.55 38.82
N SER A 682 -4.89 26.87 39.93
CA SER A 682 -5.74 26.85 41.13
C SER A 682 -5.82 28.23 41.79
N GLY A 683 -7.02 28.71 42.07
CA GLY A 683 -7.23 29.98 42.78
C GLY A 683 -7.01 31.26 41.95
N LEU A 684 -6.69 31.13 40.66
CA LEU A 684 -6.53 32.27 39.74
C LEU A 684 -7.85 32.69 39.08
N SER A 685 -7.89 33.94 38.60
CA SER A 685 -8.98 34.42 37.75
C SER A 685 -8.96 33.74 36.37
N ARG A 686 -10.09 33.79 35.67
CA ARG A 686 -10.24 33.17 34.35
C ARG A 686 -9.20 33.66 33.33
N GLU A 687 -8.93 34.95 33.29
CA GLU A 687 -7.99 35.55 32.34
C GLU A 687 -6.53 35.19 32.66
N GLU A 688 -6.17 35.12 33.95
CA GLU A 688 -4.85 34.64 34.37
C GLU A 688 -4.64 33.16 33.99
N LYS A 689 -5.67 32.32 34.18
CA LYS A 689 -5.61 30.92 33.73
C LYS A 689 -5.42 30.81 32.22
N LYS A 690 -6.18 31.58 31.42
CA LYS A 690 -6.03 31.62 29.95
C LYS A 690 -4.62 32.06 29.54
N SER A 691 -4.02 33.01 30.25
CA SER A 691 -2.65 33.47 30.01
C SER A 691 -1.62 32.36 30.22
N ILE A 692 -1.76 31.58 31.31
CA ILE A 692 -0.89 30.43 31.59
C ILE A 692 -1.06 29.35 30.51
N LEU A 693 -2.30 28.98 30.15
CA LEU A 693 -2.58 28.00 29.11
C LEU A 693 -1.99 28.41 27.75
N LYS A 694 -2.13 29.69 27.39
CA LYS A 694 -1.53 30.27 26.18
C LYS A 694 -0.01 30.17 26.20
N SER A 695 0.62 30.37 27.37
CA SER A 695 2.07 30.20 27.52
C SER A 695 2.50 28.75 27.38
N LEU A 696 1.75 27.79 27.92
CA LEU A 696 2.03 26.35 27.80
C LEU A 696 1.92 25.87 26.34
N ALA A 697 0.84 26.28 25.65
CA ALA A 697 0.65 25.97 24.24
C ALA A 697 1.81 26.51 23.38
N ARG A 698 2.26 27.75 23.66
CA ARG A 698 3.38 28.38 22.96
C ARG A 698 4.73 27.74 23.26
N ALA A 699 4.94 27.23 24.46
CA ALA A 699 6.19 26.57 24.85
C ALA A 699 6.34 25.17 24.24
N THR A 700 5.27 24.60 23.66
CA THR A 700 5.28 23.27 23.05
C THR A 700 5.71 23.37 21.58
N PRO A 701 6.85 22.79 21.19
CA PRO A 701 7.32 22.88 19.80
C PRO A 701 6.45 22.10 18.82
N ILE A 702 6.36 22.61 17.59
CA ILE A 702 5.60 22.02 16.49
C ILE A 702 6.55 21.72 15.33
N LEU A 703 6.56 20.45 14.90
CA LEU A 703 7.40 19.90 13.83
C LEU A 703 6.88 20.20 12.43
#